data_AF-A0A7X7EZ27-F1
#
_entry.id   AF-A0A7X7EZ27-F1
#
_cell.length_a   1.000
_cell.length_b   1.000
_cell.length_c   1.000
_cell.angle_alpha   90.00
_cell.angle_beta   90.00
_cell.angle_gamma   90.00
#
_symmetry.space_group_name_H-M   'P 1'
#
loop_
_entity.id
_entity.type
_entity.pdbx_description
1 polymer ?
#
loop_
_entity_poly.entity_id
_entity_poly.type
_entity_poly.pdbx_seq_one_letter_code
_entity_poly.pdbx_strand_id
1 'polypeptide(L)'
;MRRRDRVGCGYVASRATAFRRSLRLEPLEDRRLLAAVVDLFVDLECTTRGLVGSYVNQCLRDYAPQDDWRQTQAISGTRVDETIDFQDASWGSRTELGLTVGSDSDWDNFSVQWDGFLRIQLPVGLMTRSDDGSRMWIDIDHNGTFGAAPPEFVDNHWGSGQAATVGPTSPLLQPGVYPVRLQYEEGGGGNIMQLLTAEPATVHIAYVVPSNRTPQPDAVERLQYSVEMMQSWYRDQMERNGFGPKTFFYETEADGRTPVIHVVNVAETDAYLREDAWSRVAEAASNAGIPVWSSGQVWLLVPEMHIQNADGSVTGGVALGGSWGSGMDGGVALIGSNGLAVMGRDRLFDDMPYDDQILPAVGPYPLVQDVSFAWFEGTTLSSLCSTYLGAALHEMSHGFGMPHDFRNDSNFDGNVMGNGLRGMRGALLPYRYAEDDMWLSYGQAMALANSPYFNQDRLMPETQQPTVSILTAGKVDPVNGLLRVEFTASDDTELAAAFITRAGDQVGELTLSGMSTTAVFETPYYTAGESSEFSIFVYDVYGNRGTATAPITPATGFNSAPKPFVDFSRTCTIVGTAITLDASRSSDPNHATSSLLVEWDINGDGVFDTAPTTQKQTTISFATPGTRLIQARLTDPAGAQAVSVPIGVRVVLPADSNFDNRIDQTDAKILAAHWGMSGMTWADGDFNNDGMVNAIDAAILAANWTPTIVVPLLPGDANGDRVVNEADAKILASNWGKTGMTWAQGDFNNDGLVNAIDAAILAAHFGMTLPPPGEATPVEPVVDASPFVGPLPAGGVSSARQPIQAVQRLGGRPGENGTQQRELLGTEQRAYTLRSPDVCSPELLVESSAAASDAALAEEYGPAIEPAGLLNRHAGWSRMVARRQANRRDAGELDPAGLAVDLLLADR
;
A
#
# COMPACT_ATOMS: atom_id res chain seq x y z
N MET A 1 -9.60 20.03 -43.63
CA MET A 1 -8.58 18.99 -43.94
C MET A 1 -7.23 19.47 -43.38
N ARG A 2 -6.94 19.12 -42.13
CA ARG A 2 -5.63 19.06 -41.44
C ARG A 2 -5.95 18.47 -40.06
N ARG A 3 -5.62 17.19 -39.86
CA ARG A 3 -5.86 16.43 -38.63
C ARG A 3 -5.09 17.09 -37.48
N ARG A 4 -5.75 17.28 -36.34
CA ARG A 4 -5.13 17.58 -35.05
C ARG A 4 -5.14 16.25 -34.30
N ASP A 5 -3.97 15.65 -34.13
CA ASP A 5 -3.81 14.47 -33.29
C ASP A 5 -3.81 14.95 -31.83
N ARG A 6 -4.83 14.55 -31.06
CA ARG A 6 -4.83 14.59 -29.60
C ARG A 6 -3.85 13.51 -29.16
N VAL A 7 -2.84 13.88 -28.38
CA VAL A 7 -1.92 12.92 -27.76
C VAL A 7 -2.66 12.25 -26.60
N GLY A 8 -3.30 11.11 -26.88
CA GLY A 8 -3.79 10.17 -25.87
C GLY A 8 -2.67 9.22 -25.43
N CYS A 9 -2.87 8.55 -24.29
CA CYS A 9 -1.94 7.60 -23.66
C CYS A 9 -1.46 6.45 -24.57
N GLY A 10 -2.09 6.23 -25.73
CA GLY A 10 -1.52 5.39 -26.80
C GLY A 10 -0.10 5.80 -27.25
N TYR A 11 0.32 7.05 -26.99
CA TYR A 11 1.68 7.52 -27.33
C TYR A 11 2.76 7.12 -26.32
N VAL A 12 2.43 6.94 -25.03
CA VAL A 12 3.40 6.50 -24.00
C VAL A 12 3.62 4.99 -24.09
N ALA A 13 2.56 4.21 -24.33
CA ALA A 13 2.67 2.79 -24.67
C ALA A 13 3.50 2.58 -25.96
N SER A 14 3.39 3.48 -26.96
CA SER A 14 4.18 3.39 -28.20
C SER A 14 5.68 3.64 -27.99
N ARG A 15 6.06 4.52 -27.06
CA ARG A 15 7.47 4.77 -26.70
C ARG A 15 8.05 3.66 -25.81
N ALA A 16 7.24 3.10 -24.90
CA ALA A 16 7.61 1.89 -24.17
C ALA A 16 7.82 0.70 -25.13
N THR A 17 6.98 0.59 -26.16
CA THR A 17 7.14 -0.42 -27.24
C THR A 17 8.38 -0.15 -28.11
N ALA A 18 8.74 1.12 -28.36
CA ALA A 18 9.97 1.49 -29.05
C ALA A 18 11.24 1.22 -28.21
N PHE A 19 11.14 1.32 -26.88
CA PHE A 19 12.19 0.95 -25.92
C PHE A 19 12.50 -0.56 -25.97
N ARG A 20 11.48 -1.39 -26.24
CA ARG A 20 11.61 -2.84 -26.49
C ARG A 20 12.56 -3.18 -27.67
N ARG A 21 12.86 -2.22 -28.56
CA ARG A 21 13.79 -2.41 -29.69
C ARG A 21 15.22 -1.92 -29.45
N SER A 22 15.47 -1.07 -28.45
CA SER A 22 16.81 -0.51 -28.17
C SER A 22 17.51 -1.11 -26.96
N LEU A 23 16.78 -1.78 -26.06
CA LEU A 23 17.34 -2.59 -24.98
C LEU A 23 17.03 -4.07 -25.22
N ARG A 24 17.72 -4.66 -26.20
CA ARG A 24 18.07 -6.08 -26.12
C ARG A 24 19.27 -6.16 -25.18
N LEU A 25 19.03 -5.99 -23.89
CA LEU A 25 19.83 -6.73 -22.93
C LEU A 25 19.32 -8.16 -23.07
N GLU A 26 20.22 -9.05 -23.49
CA GLU A 26 20.07 -10.49 -23.26
C GLU A 26 19.51 -10.66 -21.85
N PRO A 27 18.53 -11.57 -21.62
CA PRO A 27 18.08 -11.81 -20.26
C PRO A 27 19.33 -12.14 -19.44
N LEU A 28 19.62 -11.31 -18.45
CA LEU A 28 20.51 -11.69 -17.37
C LEU A 28 19.75 -12.78 -16.59
N GLU A 29 19.69 -13.98 -17.18
CA GLU A 29 19.21 -15.19 -16.52
C GLU A 29 20.05 -15.38 -15.26
N ASP A 30 19.37 -15.40 -14.12
CA ASP A 30 19.70 -16.19 -12.92
C ASP A 30 21.09 -16.04 -12.28
N ARG A 31 21.81 -14.95 -12.52
CA ARG A 31 23.14 -14.73 -11.90
C ARG A 31 23.20 -13.59 -10.89
N ARG A 32 22.09 -13.23 -10.24
CA ARG A 32 22.17 -12.65 -8.89
C ARG A 32 22.28 -13.79 -7.89
N LEU A 33 23.56 -14.10 -7.64
CA LEU A 33 24.13 -14.95 -6.62
C LEU A 33 23.24 -15.15 -5.38
N LEU A 34 22.86 -16.41 -5.13
CA LEU A 34 22.43 -16.92 -3.80
C LEU A 34 23.20 -16.28 -2.64
N ALA A 35 24.49 -15.97 -2.85
CA ALA A 35 25.42 -15.40 -1.87
C ALA A 35 25.05 -14.02 -1.29
N ALA A 36 24.05 -13.29 -1.81
CA ALA A 36 23.63 -12.00 -1.25
C ALA A 36 22.46 -12.10 -0.26
N VAL A 37 21.60 -13.12 -0.36
CA VAL A 37 20.33 -13.19 0.40
C VAL A 37 20.27 -14.41 1.30
N VAL A 38 20.86 -15.54 0.89
CA VAL A 38 20.84 -16.81 1.65
C VAL A 38 22.24 -17.42 1.70
N ASP A 39 22.76 -17.61 2.91
CA ASP A 39 23.99 -18.37 3.12
C ASP A 39 23.70 -19.75 3.72
N LEU A 40 24.47 -20.75 3.32
CA LEU A 40 24.37 -22.12 3.81
C LEU A 40 25.46 -22.40 4.85
N PHE A 41 25.11 -23.06 5.95
CA PHE A 41 26.03 -23.41 7.02
C PHE A 41 25.80 -24.81 7.57
N VAL A 42 26.88 -25.45 8.02
CA VAL A 42 26.83 -26.77 8.68
C VAL A 42 26.33 -26.64 10.12
N ASP A 43 26.58 -25.49 10.74
CA ASP A 43 26.34 -25.21 12.15
C ASP A 43 25.47 -23.96 12.37
N LEU A 44 24.74 -23.95 13.50
CA LEU A 44 23.83 -22.88 13.89
C LEU A 44 24.57 -21.55 14.09
N GLU A 45 25.80 -21.60 14.58
CA GLU A 45 26.66 -20.44 14.79
C GLU A 45 27.16 -19.80 13.48
N CYS A 46 26.86 -20.41 12.33
CA CYS A 46 27.22 -19.95 11.00
C CYS A 46 28.74 -19.79 10.82
N THR A 47 29.52 -20.76 11.32
CA THR A 47 30.99 -20.74 11.27
C THR A 47 31.58 -21.53 10.11
N THR A 48 30.92 -22.59 9.66
CA THR A 48 31.36 -23.48 8.58
C THR A 48 30.38 -23.40 7.40
N ARG A 49 30.83 -22.88 6.26
CA ARG A 49 29.98 -22.73 5.06
C ARG A 49 29.59 -24.09 4.46
N GLY A 50 28.38 -24.17 3.92
CA GLY A 50 27.83 -25.31 3.18
C GLY A 50 26.88 -26.20 3.97
N LEU A 51 26.24 -27.15 3.29
CA LEU A 51 25.41 -28.19 3.91
C LEU A 51 26.11 -29.55 3.85
N VAL A 52 25.83 -30.43 4.80
CA VAL A 52 26.41 -31.78 4.83
C VAL A 52 25.57 -32.71 3.97
N GLY A 53 26.05 -33.04 2.77
CA GLY A 53 25.49 -34.04 1.86
C GLY A 53 25.86 -35.45 2.30
N SER A 54 24.87 -36.29 2.57
CA SER A 54 24.97 -37.72 2.86
C SER A 54 24.47 -38.52 1.66
N TYR A 55 25.38 -39.23 0.99
CA TYR A 55 25.12 -39.87 -0.30
C TYR A 55 24.83 -41.36 -0.15
N VAL A 56 23.89 -41.85 -0.94
CA VAL A 56 23.47 -43.25 -1.00
C VAL A 56 23.67 -43.75 -2.43
N ASN A 57 24.42 -44.85 -2.60
CA ASN A 57 24.74 -45.46 -3.91
C ASN A 57 23.56 -46.28 -4.49
N GLN A 58 22.36 -45.71 -4.43
CA GLN A 58 21.14 -46.22 -5.07
C GLN A 58 20.10 -45.09 -5.13
N CYS A 59 19.25 -45.11 -6.16
CA CYS A 59 18.05 -44.28 -6.22
C CYS A 59 17.02 -44.75 -5.18
N LEU A 60 16.49 -43.83 -4.38
CA LEU A 60 15.50 -44.13 -3.34
C LEU A 60 14.04 -43.84 -3.76
N ARG A 61 13.77 -43.61 -5.06
CA ARG A 61 12.42 -43.37 -5.63
C ARG A 61 11.34 -44.27 -5.05
N ASP A 62 11.62 -45.57 -5.10
CA ASP A 62 10.65 -46.63 -4.81
C ASP A 62 10.58 -46.99 -3.31
N TYR A 63 11.38 -46.33 -2.47
CA TYR A 63 11.35 -46.53 -1.03
C TYR A 63 10.23 -45.71 -0.41
N ALA A 64 9.65 -46.22 0.69
CA ALA A 64 8.70 -45.44 1.47
C ALA A 64 9.34 -44.10 1.89
N PRO A 65 8.66 -42.94 1.66
CA PRO A 65 9.17 -41.63 2.03
C PRO A 65 9.59 -41.59 3.50
N GLN A 66 10.78 -41.07 3.75
CA GLN A 66 11.38 -40.97 5.09
C GLN A 66 12.04 -39.62 5.28
N ASP A 67 11.84 -39.04 6.46
CA ASP A 67 12.32 -37.68 6.72
C ASP A 67 13.83 -37.64 6.94
N ASP A 68 14.46 -38.69 7.46
CA ASP A 68 15.92 -38.77 7.69
C ASP A 68 16.52 -40.13 7.26
N TRP A 69 17.16 -40.18 6.10
CA TRP A 69 17.76 -41.41 5.57
C TRP A 69 19.04 -41.83 6.28
N ARG A 70 19.70 -40.93 7.01
CA ARG A 70 20.93 -41.28 7.75
C ARG A 70 20.65 -42.31 8.84
N GLN A 71 19.39 -42.44 9.25
CA GLN A 71 18.96 -43.40 10.27
C GLN A 71 18.61 -44.77 9.68
N THR A 72 18.37 -44.85 8.36
CA THR A 72 17.74 -46.03 7.74
C THR A 72 18.52 -46.60 6.56
N GLN A 73 19.36 -45.80 5.92
CA GLN A 73 20.15 -46.18 4.76
C GLN A 73 21.66 -46.22 5.09
N ALA A 74 22.39 -47.05 4.36
CA ALA A 74 23.84 -47.06 4.44
C ALA A 74 24.42 -45.89 3.64
N ILE A 75 25.04 -44.93 4.33
CA ILE A 75 25.70 -43.79 3.68
C ILE A 75 26.99 -44.26 3.02
N SER A 76 27.09 -44.04 1.70
CA SER A 76 28.22 -44.43 0.86
C SER A 76 29.38 -43.44 0.96
N GLY A 77 29.06 -42.15 1.15
CA GLY A 77 30.02 -41.08 1.34
C GLY A 77 29.34 -39.80 1.84
N THR A 78 30.14 -38.86 2.35
CA THR A 78 29.65 -37.55 2.81
C THR A 78 30.52 -36.44 2.25
N ARG A 79 29.91 -35.30 1.91
CA ARG A 79 30.60 -34.09 1.43
C ARG A 79 29.97 -32.85 2.04
N VAL A 80 30.74 -31.80 2.25
CA VAL A 80 30.18 -30.47 2.55
C VAL A 80 30.08 -29.71 1.23
N ASP A 81 28.87 -29.31 0.87
CA ASP A 81 28.57 -28.57 -0.35
C ASP A 81 28.29 -27.11 -0.01
N GLU A 82 29.19 -26.21 -0.39
CA GLU A 82 29.06 -24.76 -0.12
C GLU A 82 27.86 -24.13 -0.84
N THR A 83 27.39 -24.75 -1.92
CA THR A 83 26.24 -24.34 -2.73
C THR A 83 25.48 -25.57 -3.20
N ILE A 84 24.16 -25.48 -3.30
CA ILE A 84 23.33 -26.47 -4.00
C ILE A 84 23.02 -25.90 -5.38
N ASP A 85 23.96 -26.05 -6.31
CA ASP A 85 23.86 -25.64 -7.72
C ASP A 85 24.56 -26.68 -8.60
N PHE A 86 24.00 -27.88 -8.60
CA PHE A 86 24.48 -29.00 -9.38
C PHE A 86 23.76 -29.05 -10.73
N GLN A 87 24.55 -28.87 -11.79
CA GLN A 87 24.16 -29.00 -13.19
C GLN A 87 24.82 -30.28 -13.72
N ASP A 88 24.35 -30.84 -14.83
CA ASP A 88 24.72 -32.18 -15.32
C ASP A 88 26.18 -32.61 -15.05
N ALA A 89 27.16 -31.76 -15.41
CA ALA A 89 28.59 -32.08 -15.25
C ALA A 89 29.30 -31.42 -14.03
N SER A 90 28.59 -30.76 -13.10
CA SER A 90 29.19 -30.01 -11.98
C SER A 90 29.26 -30.77 -10.65
N TRP A 91 28.77 -32.00 -10.59
CA TRP A 91 28.77 -32.83 -9.36
C TRP A 91 30.16 -33.26 -8.88
N GLY A 92 31.17 -33.30 -9.76
CA GLY A 92 32.53 -33.74 -9.42
C GLY A 92 32.73 -35.26 -9.57
N SER A 93 33.59 -35.87 -8.74
CA SER A 93 33.89 -37.30 -8.86
C SER A 93 32.98 -38.20 -8.02
N ARG A 94 32.34 -39.18 -8.67
CA ARG A 94 31.47 -40.18 -8.00
C ARG A 94 32.23 -41.08 -7.05
N THR A 95 33.45 -41.43 -7.46
CA THR A 95 34.25 -42.45 -6.76
C THR A 95 34.61 -41.98 -5.35
N GLU A 96 34.80 -40.67 -5.16
CA GLU A 96 35.09 -40.06 -3.85
C GLU A 96 33.94 -40.25 -2.84
N LEU A 97 32.70 -40.42 -3.33
CA LEU A 97 31.50 -40.61 -2.52
C LEU A 97 30.99 -42.06 -2.54
N GLY A 98 31.76 -42.98 -3.12
CA GLY A 98 31.40 -44.40 -3.21
C GLY A 98 30.24 -44.69 -4.17
N LEU A 99 29.96 -43.78 -5.12
CA LEU A 99 28.91 -43.95 -6.12
C LEU A 99 29.45 -44.71 -7.34
N THR A 100 28.64 -45.59 -7.92
CA THR A 100 29.11 -46.61 -8.88
C THR A 100 28.46 -46.56 -10.25
N VAL A 101 27.24 -46.02 -10.37
CA VAL A 101 26.48 -45.97 -11.63
C VAL A 101 26.63 -44.60 -12.30
N GLY A 102 26.61 -44.56 -13.64
CA GLY A 102 26.87 -43.36 -14.44
C GLY A 102 28.35 -43.06 -14.71
N SER A 103 28.65 -41.80 -15.01
CA SER A 103 29.96 -41.22 -15.28
C SER A 103 30.19 -39.95 -14.45
N ASP A 104 31.41 -39.43 -14.32
CA ASP A 104 31.65 -38.21 -13.53
C ASP A 104 31.07 -36.95 -14.20
N SER A 105 30.71 -37.03 -15.49
CA SER A 105 29.97 -35.99 -16.21
C SER A 105 28.45 -36.19 -16.18
N ASP A 106 27.98 -37.30 -15.61
CA ASP A 106 26.56 -37.67 -15.57
C ASP A 106 26.34 -38.80 -14.55
N TRP A 107 26.01 -38.45 -13.32
CA TRP A 107 25.80 -39.38 -12.21
C TRP A 107 24.41 -40.02 -12.29
N ASP A 108 24.31 -41.34 -12.15
CA ASP A 108 23.04 -42.08 -12.23
C ASP A 108 22.80 -42.91 -10.97
N ASN A 109 21.53 -43.24 -10.71
CA ASN A 109 21.09 -44.20 -9.69
C ASN A 109 21.68 -43.91 -8.30
N PHE A 110 21.47 -42.70 -7.79
CA PHE A 110 21.92 -42.27 -6.47
C PHE A 110 20.85 -41.45 -5.76
N SER A 111 21.06 -41.19 -4.47
CA SER A 111 20.26 -40.22 -3.71
C SER A 111 21.15 -39.51 -2.70
N VAL A 112 20.78 -38.29 -2.35
CA VAL A 112 21.54 -37.46 -1.41
C VAL A 112 20.60 -36.70 -0.50
N GLN A 113 20.96 -36.65 0.78
CA GLN A 113 20.31 -35.81 1.78
C GLN A 113 21.30 -34.76 2.27
N TRP A 114 20.93 -33.48 2.18
CA TRP A 114 21.68 -32.38 2.79
C TRP A 114 21.02 -31.95 4.10
N ASP A 115 21.83 -31.74 5.13
CA ASP A 115 21.42 -31.20 6.42
C ASP A 115 22.30 -30.00 6.80
N GLY A 116 21.71 -28.99 7.44
CA GLY A 116 22.44 -27.84 7.99
C GLY A 116 21.50 -26.69 8.35
N PHE A 117 21.97 -25.46 8.14
CA PHE A 117 21.29 -24.22 8.49
C PHE A 117 21.33 -23.23 7.33
N LEU A 118 20.23 -22.53 7.12
CA LEU A 118 20.11 -21.37 6.24
C LEU A 118 20.25 -20.11 7.08
N ARG A 119 21.07 -19.16 6.64
CA ARG A 119 21.04 -17.79 7.16
C ARG A 119 20.39 -16.89 6.12
N ILE A 120 19.18 -16.45 6.41
CA ILE A 120 18.39 -15.53 5.61
C ILE A 120 18.75 -14.11 6.02
N GLN A 121 19.21 -13.29 5.06
CA GLN A 121 19.59 -11.90 5.30
C GLN A 121 18.45 -10.91 5.00
N LEU A 122 17.65 -11.21 3.97
CA LEU A 122 16.48 -10.44 3.56
C LEU A 122 15.31 -11.39 3.29
N PRO A 123 14.05 -10.92 3.39
CA PRO A 123 12.88 -11.74 3.13
C PRO A 123 12.94 -12.47 1.77
N VAL A 124 12.82 -13.80 1.77
CA VAL A 124 12.99 -14.61 0.55
C VAL A 124 12.26 -15.96 0.65
N GLY A 125 11.70 -16.43 -0.47
CA GLY A 125 11.22 -17.81 -0.60
C GLY A 125 12.28 -18.71 -1.23
N LEU A 126 12.26 -20.01 -0.91
CA LEU A 126 13.20 -21.01 -1.44
C LEU A 126 12.47 -22.07 -2.25
N MET A 127 13.06 -22.50 -3.37
CA MET A 127 12.50 -23.56 -4.20
C MET A 127 13.62 -24.46 -4.73
N THR A 128 13.27 -25.68 -5.12
CA THR A 128 14.21 -26.62 -5.74
C THR A 128 13.95 -26.72 -7.22
N ARG A 129 15.00 -26.70 -8.06
CA ARG A 129 14.93 -27.16 -9.46
C ARG A 129 15.65 -28.48 -9.57
N SER A 130 14.96 -29.55 -9.95
CA SER A 130 15.54 -30.88 -9.98
C SER A 130 15.11 -31.75 -11.16
N ASP A 131 16.01 -32.63 -11.58
CA ASP A 131 15.84 -33.76 -12.50
C ASP A 131 16.61 -34.92 -11.85
N ASP A 132 16.05 -35.98 -11.30
CA ASP A 132 14.62 -36.27 -11.09
C ASP A 132 14.02 -35.51 -9.86
N GLY A 133 13.29 -36.20 -8.96
CA GLY A 133 12.50 -35.60 -7.88
C GLY A 133 13.31 -35.10 -6.68
N SER A 134 12.80 -34.07 -6.00
CA SER A 134 13.41 -33.54 -4.77
C SER A 134 12.36 -33.08 -3.76
N ARG A 135 12.80 -32.84 -2.52
CA ARG A 135 11.97 -32.29 -1.45
C ARG A 135 12.81 -31.59 -0.39
N MET A 136 12.22 -30.63 0.31
CA MET A 136 12.89 -29.75 1.25
C MET A 136 12.05 -29.52 2.50
N TRP A 137 12.73 -29.44 3.65
CA TRP A 137 12.16 -29.02 4.92
C TRP A 137 12.92 -27.83 5.49
N ILE A 138 12.19 -26.87 6.04
CA ILE A 138 12.73 -25.72 6.77
C ILE A 138 11.96 -25.64 8.09
N ASP A 139 12.67 -25.65 9.22
CA ASP A 139 12.07 -25.48 10.55
C ASP A 139 11.82 -23.98 10.77
N ILE A 140 10.64 -23.53 10.33
CA ILE A 140 10.25 -22.12 10.27
C ILE A 140 9.77 -21.64 11.65
N ASP A 141 9.12 -22.53 12.42
CA ASP A 141 8.59 -22.19 13.73
C ASP A 141 9.61 -22.34 14.88
N HIS A 142 10.82 -22.84 14.55
CA HIS A 142 11.92 -23.07 15.48
C HIS A 142 11.58 -24.04 16.62
N ASN A 143 10.70 -25.01 16.37
CA ASN A 143 10.33 -26.02 17.36
C ASN A 143 11.36 -27.16 17.46
N GLY A 144 12.35 -27.22 16.55
CA GLY A 144 13.42 -28.22 16.52
C GLY A 144 13.04 -29.53 15.80
N THR A 145 11.91 -29.57 15.13
CA THR A 145 11.40 -30.71 14.34
C THR A 145 10.85 -30.22 13.01
N PHE A 146 11.08 -30.98 11.95
CA PHE A 146 10.50 -30.65 10.63
C PHE A 146 9.06 -31.13 10.53
N GLY A 147 8.13 -30.23 10.22
CA GLY A 147 6.76 -30.56 9.86
C GLY A 147 6.68 -31.38 8.57
N ALA A 148 5.78 -32.36 8.52
CA ALA A 148 5.58 -33.22 7.35
C ALA A 148 4.67 -32.61 6.25
N ALA A 149 4.30 -31.34 6.39
CA ALA A 149 3.37 -30.62 5.52
C ALA A 149 3.75 -29.12 5.48
N PRO A 150 3.24 -28.34 4.50
CA PRO A 150 3.37 -26.89 4.51
C PRO A 150 2.89 -26.31 5.87
N PRO A 151 3.53 -25.26 6.40
CA PRO A 151 4.50 -24.37 5.73
C PRO A 151 5.95 -24.88 5.67
N GLU A 152 6.30 -25.93 6.42
CA GLU A 152 7.70 -26.34 6.60
C GLU A 152 8.20 -27.33 5.56
N PHE A 153 7.30 -27.96 4.81
CA PHE A 153 7.62 -28.96 3.79
C PHE A 153 7.28 -28.49 2.38
N VAL A 154 8.22 -28.67 1.46
CA VAL A 154 8.10 -28.39 0.04
C VAL A 154 8.45 -29.66 -0.74
N ASP A 155 7.52 -30.13 -1.58
CA ASP A 155 7.69 -31.31 -2.42
C ASP A 155 7.81 -30.93 -3.90
N ASN A 156 8.87 -31.41 -4.56
CA ASN A 156 9.09 -31.26 -5.99
C ASN A 156 9.02 -32.63 -6.67
N HIS A 157 7.81 -33.19 -6.64
CA HIS A 157 7.42 -34.48 -7.24
C HIS A 157 8.28 -35.68 -6.80
N TRP A 158 8.55 -35.76 -5.49
CA TRP A 158 9.29 -36.88 -4.93
C TRP A 158 8.68 -38.24 -5.28
N GLY A 159 9.51 -39.22 -5.64
CA GLY A 159 9.05 -40.58 -5.96
C GLY A 159 8.63 -40.75 -7.42
N SER A 160 8.94 -39.77 -8.28
CA SER A 160 8.64 -39.82 -9.71
C SER A 160 9.82 -39.34 -10.53
N GLY A 161 10.03 -39.97 -11.69
CA GLY A 161 11.01 -39.49 -12.66
C GLY A 161 10.48 -38.27 -13.39
N GLN A 162 11.30 -37.23 -13.54
CA GLN A 162 10.90 -35.97 -14.15
C GLN A 162 12.08 -35.33 -14.86
N ALA A 163 11.81 -34.60 -15.96
CA ALA A 163 12.81 -33.68 -16.49
C ALA A 163 13.02 -32.50 -15.52
N ALA A 164 14.09 -31.75 -15.70
CA ALA A 164 14.41 -30.56 -14.90
C ALA A 164 13.22 -29.62 -14.67
N THR A 165 12.66 -29.69 -13.47
CA THR A 165 11.42 -29.01 -13.06
C THR A 165 11.66 -28.16 -11.83
N VAL A 166 11.18 -26.92 -11.86
CA VAL A 166 11.14 -26.02 -10.72
C VAL A 166 9.92 -26.38 -9.87
N GLY A 167 10.16 -26.74 -8.62
CA GLY A 167 9.12 -27.08 -7.65
C GLY A 167 8.44 -25.85 -7.06
N PRO A 168 7.44 -26.06 -6.18
CA PRO A 168 6.81 -24.97 -5.45
C PRO A 168 7.81 -24.24 -4.53
N THR A 169 7.52 -22.98 -4.24
CA THR A 169 8.32 -22.19 -3.31
C THR A 169 7.88 -22.42 -1.86
N SER A 170 8.82 -22.33 -0.93
CA SER A 170 8.54 -22.18 0.49
C SER A 170 7.74 -20.88 0.75
N PRO A 171 7.13 -20.74 1.94
CA PRO A 171 6.71 -19.43 2.44
C PRO A 171 7.87 -18.44 2.46
N LEU A 172 7.55 -17.15 2.53
CA LEU A 172 8.53 -16.08 2.64
C LEU A 172 9.23 -16.17 4.00
N LEU A 173 10.52 -16.51 3.99
CA LEU A 173 11.35 -16.60 5.20
C LEU A 173 11.81 -15.20 5.59
N GLN A 174 11.67 -14.85 6.86
CA GLN A 174 12.18 -13.58 7.41
C GLN A 174 13.67 -13.68 7.73
N PRO A 175 14.41 -12.56 7.87
CA PRO A 175 15.81 -12.59 8.29
C PRO A 175 15.99 -13.40 9.57
N GLY A 176 16.91 -14.37 9.55
CA GLY A 176 17.04 -15.36 10.61
C GLY A 176 17.92 -16.54 10.23
N VAL A 177 18.11 -17.47 11.17
CA VAL A 177 18.84 -18.73 10.94
C VAL A 177 17.90 -19.90 11.14
N TYR A 178 17.71 -20.72 10.11
CA TYR A 178 16.72 -21.80 10.09
C TYR A 178 17.41 -23.15 9.84
N PRO A 179 17.11 -24.20 10.63
CA PRO A 179 17.46 -25.57 10.26
C PRO A 179 16.83 -25.94 8.92
N VAL A 180 17.58 -26.66 8.09
CA VAL A 180 17.10 -27.12 6.77
C VAL A 180 17.50 -28.56 6.50
N ARG A 181 16.64 -29.25 5.76
CA ARG A 181 16.94 -30.53 5.13
C ARG A 181 16.51 -30.52 3.67
N LEU A 182 17.35 -31.04 2.79
CA LEU A 182 17.01 -31.29 1.38
C LEU A 182 17.26 -32.74 1.05
N GLN A 183 16.43 -33.30 0.18
CA GLN A 183 16.55 -34.65 -0.31
C GLN A 183 16.34 -34.66 -1.82
N TYR A 184 17.18 -35.40 -2.53
CA TYR A 184 17.16 -35.54 -3.98
C TYR A 184 17.40 -37.01 -4.38
N GLU A 185 16.68 -37.47 -5.39
CA GLU A 185 16.82 -38.80 -5.98
C GLU A 185 17.08 -38.72 -7.48
N GLU A 186 17.93 -39.61 -7.98
CA GLU A 186 18.26 -39.71 -9.40
C GLU A 186 18.17 -41.17 -9.86
N GLY A 187 17.33 -41.45 -10.84
CA GLY A 187 17.13 -42.81 -11.37
C GLY A 187 18.01 -43.11 -12.57
N GLY A 188 18.12 -42.15 -13.48
CA GLY A 188 19.06 -42.10 -14.60
C GLY A 188 18.59 -41.11 -15.68
N GLY A 189 19.51 -40.39 -16.31
CA GLY A 189 19.17 -39.29 -17.22
C GLY A 189 19.91 -38.02 -16.87
N GLY A 190 19.28 -36.85 -17.07
CA GLY A 190 19.84 -35.60 -16.55
C GLY A 190 19.72 -35.58 -15.02
N ASN A 191 20.66 -34.96 -14.32
CA ASN A 191 20.75 -35.07 -12.86
C ASN A 191 20.90 -33.70 -12.17
N ILE A 192 20.05 -32.76 -12.54
CA ILE A 192 20.12 -31.38 -12.04
C ILE A 192 19.57 -31.32 -10.61
N MET A 193 20.26 -30.58 -9.73
CA MET A 193 19.73 -30.19 -8.43
C MET A 193 20.21 -28.80 -8.03
N GLN A 194 19.28 -27.84 -7.96
CA GLN A 194 19.56 -26.46 -7.61
C GLN A 194 18.60 -25.99 -6.51
N LEU A 195 19.13 -25.25 -5.54
CA LEU A 195 18.33 -24.46 -4.60
C LEU A 195 18.24 -23.03 -5.15
N LEU A 196 17.04 -22.60 -5.53
CA LEU A 196 16.77 -21.28 -6.08
C LEU A 196 16.05 -20.40 -5.05
N THR A 197 16.15 -19.09 -5.24
CA THR A 197 15.46 -18.07 -4.43
C THR A 197 14.35 -17.41 -5.23
N ALA A 198 13.22 -17.13 -4.59
CA ALA A 198 12.21 -16.20 -5.08
C ALA A 198 12.14 -14.99 -4.16
N GLU A 199 12.61 -13.86 -4.67
CA GLU A 199 12.50 -12.58 -3.99
C GLU A 199 11.06 -12.04 -4.12
N PRO A 200 10.50 -11.43 -3.07
CA PRO A 200 9.20 -10.80 -3.14
C PRO A 200 9.23 -9.59 -4.08
N ALA A 201 8.12 -9.33 -4.74
CA ALA A 201 7.94 -8.11 -5.51
C ALA A 201 8.03 -6.88 -4.58
N THR A 202 8.96 -5.98 -4.86
CA THR A 202 9.41 -4.95 -3.91
C THR A 202 9.44 -3.55 -4.54
N VAL A 203 9.09 -2.55 -3.75
CA VAL A 203 9.27 -1.13 -4.06
C VAL A 203 10.64 -0.68 -3.59
N HIS A 204 11.38 -0.01 -4.47
CA HIS A 204 12.66 0.61 -4.15
C HIS A 204 12.60 2.11 -4.38
N ILE A 205 13.41 2.87 -3.63
CA ILE A 205 13.45 4.33 -3.69
C ILE A 205 14.87 4.77 -4.00
N ALA A 206 15.03 5.58 -5.06
CA ALA A 206 16.31 6.16 -5.41
C ALA A 206 16.23 7.69 -5.50
N TYR A 207 17.10 8.37 -4.75
CA TYR A 207 17.33 9.80 -4.86
C TYR A 207 18.49 10.06 -5.82
N VAL A 208 18.17 10.56 -7.01
CA VAL A 208 19.11 10.69 -8.13
C VAL A 208 19.72 12.09 -8.11
N VAL A 209 21.02 12.17 -7.86
CA VAL A 209 21.77 13.41 -7.63
C VAL A 209 22.67 13.70 -8.84
N PRO A 210 22.36 14.72 -9.67
CA PRO A 210 23.19 15.09 -10.81
C PRO A 210 24.58 15.58 -10.39
N SER A 211 25.54 15.48 -11.32
CA SER A 211 26.97 15.75 -11.07
C SER A 211 27.28 17.17 -10.58
N ASN A 212 26.36 18.12 -10.81
CA ASN A 212 26.48 19.53 -10.47
C ASN A 212 25.52 19.99 -9.36
N ARG A 213 24.93 19.04 -8.62
CA ARG A 213 23.98 19.29 -7.55
C ARG A 213 24.50 18.74 -6.23
N THR A 214 23.91 19.23 -5.14
CA THR A 214 24.12 18.70 -3.79
C THR A 214 22.78 18.17 -3.29
N PRO A 215 22.77 17.00 -2.63
CA PRO A 215 21.58 16.48 -1.94
C PRO A 215 20.92 17.52 -1.04
N GLN A 216 19.58 17.51 -0.97
CA GLN A 216 18.87 18.23 0.09
C GLN A 216 19.25 17.63 1.45
N PRO A 217 19.52 18.46 2.48
CA PRO A 217 20.04 17.98 3.77
C PRO A 217 19.18 16.91 4.47
N ASP A 218 17.86 16.95 4.27
CA ASP A 218 16.84 16.10 4.88
C ASP A 218 16.17 15.14 3.86
N ALA A 219 16.75 14.97 2.66
CA ALA A 219 16.17 14.15 1.59
C ALA A 219 15.83 12.72 2.03
N VAL A 220 16.76 12.05 2.71
CA VAL A 220 16.58 10.66 3.15
C VAL A 220 15.45 10.54 4.16
N GLU A 221 15.45 11.40 5.19
CA GLU A 221 14.40 11.41 6.23
C GLU A 221 13.02 11.67 5.64
N ARG A 222 12.90 12.64 4.72
CA ARG A 222 11.65 12.95 4.02
C ARG A 222 11.14 11.78 3.19
N LEU A 223 12.03 11.08 2.47
CA LEU A 223 11.66 9.94 1.65
C LEU A 223 11.27 8.71 2.48
N GLN A 224 11.99 8.45 3.58
CA GLN A 224 11.63 7.39 4.54
C GLN A 224 10.24 7.62 5.11
N TYR A 225 9.95 8.84 5.58
CA TYR A 225 8.62 9.21 6.04
C TYR A 225 7.56 9.05 4.93
N SER A 226 7.87 9.51 3.72
CA SER A 226 6.92 9.49 2.60
C SER A 226 6.49 8.07 2.25
N VAL A 227 7.42 7.12 2.15
CA VAL A 227 7.07 5.73 1.79
C VAL A 227 6.26 5.04 2.88
N GLU A 228 6.53 5.31 4.15
CA GLU A 228 5.72 4.80 5.28
C GLU A 228 4.27 5.34 5.21
N MET A 229 4.10 6.63 4.91
CA MET A 229 2.76 7.22 4.74
C MET A 229 2.03 6.63 3.52
N MET A 230 2.73 6.39 2.42
CA MET A 230 2.13 5.76 1.25
C MET A 230 1.74 4.30 1.51
N GLN A 231 2.60 3.53 2.19
CA GLN A 231 2.33 2.13 2.52
C GLN A 231 1.16 1.99 3.50
N SER A 232 1.10 2.84 4.53
CA SER A 232 0.01 2.87 5.51
C SER A 232 -1.32 3.25 4.87
N TRP A 233 -1.33 4.23 3.96
CA TRP A 233 -2.52 4.58 3.19
C TRP A 233 -3.04 3.39 2.37
N TYR A 234 -2.18 2.70 1.61
CA TYR A 234 -2.60 1.52 0.85
C TYR A 234 -3.17 0.42 1.73
N ARG A 235 -2.52 0.14 2.87
CA ARG A 235 -2.99 -0.83 3.86
C ARG A 235 -4.42 -0.52 4.31
N ASP A 236 -4.68 0.73 4.69
CA ASP A 236 -5.98 1.19 5.12
C ASP A 236 -7.02 1.09 3.98
N GLN A 237 -6.68 1.57 2.78
CA GLN A 237 -7.60 1.59 1.64
C GLN A 237 -7.97 0.20 1.12
N MET A 238 -7.01 -0.74 1.13
CA MET A 238 -7.29 -2.14 0.77
C MET A 238 -8.26 -2.78 1.75
N GLU A 239 -8.12 -2.49 3.06
CA GLU A 239 -9.03 -2.99 4.09
C GLU A 239 -10.42 -2.37 3.98
N ARG A 240 -10.51 -1.05 3.75
CA ARG A 240 -11.78 -0.35 3.50
C ARG A 240 -12.53 -0.90 2.29
N ASN A 241 -11.81 -1.37 1.28
CA ASN A 241 -12.39 -2.00 0.10
C ASN A 241 -12.71 -3.50 0.27
N GLY A 242 -12.45 -4.08 1.45
CA GLY A 242 -12.80 -5.47 1.77
C GLY A 242 -11.75 -6.51 1.38
N PHE A 243 -10.52 -6.10 1.02
CA PHE A 243 -9.43 -7.01 0.62
C PHE A 243 -8.42 -7.30 1.75
N GLY A 244 -8.77 -6.91 2.97
CA GLY A 244 -7.87 -6.97 4.13
C GLY A 244 -6.75 -5.92 4.07
N PRO A 245 -5.92 -5.81 5.11
CA PRO A 245 -4.89 -4.77 5.23
C PRO A 245 -3.64 -5.09 4.39
N LYS A 246 -3.82 -5.32 3.08
CA LYS A 246 -2.75 -5.59 2.11
C LYS A 246 -2.05 -4.31 1.71
N THR A 247 -0.74 -4.37 1.48
CA THR A 247 0.05 -3.22 1.00
C THR A 247 1.32 -3.70 0.32
N PHE A 248 2.02 -2.78 -0.35
CA PHE A 248 3.27 -3.09 -1.04
C PHE A 248 4.44 -3.31 -0.08
N PHE A 249 5.43 -4.11 -0.47
CA PHE A 249 6.72 -4.19 0.23
C PHE A 249 7.67 -3.10 -0.23
N TYR A 250 8.54 -2.65 0.68
CA TYR A 250 9.70 -1.86 0.33
C TYR A 250 10.97 -2.46 0.94
N GLU A 251 12.11 -2.16 0.33
CA GLU A 251 13.42 -2.55 0.85
C GLU A 251 13.71 -1.87 2.19
N THR A 252 14.12 -2.64 3.21
CA THR A 252 14.44 -2.14 4.55
C THR A 252 15.94 -2.19 4.83
N GLU A 253 16.41 -1.29 5.68
CA GLU A 253 17.75 -1.38 6.27
C GLU A 253 17.89 -2.67 7.10
N ALA A 254 19.08 -2.91 7.64
CA ALA A 254 19.38 -4.11 8.43
C ALA A 254 18.51 -4.27 9.70
N ASP A 255 17.77 -3.23 10.10
CA ASP A 255 16.81 -3.28 11.20
C ASP A 255 15.44 -3.89 10.82
N GLY A 256 15.22 -4.17 9.54
CA GLY A 256 13.98 -4.76 9.02
C GLY A 256 12.77 -3.83 9.06
N ARG A 257 12.96 -2.52 9.27
CA ARG A 257 11.87 -1.54 9.45
C ARG A 257 12.08 -0.27 8.65
N THR A 258 13.27 0.30 8.73
CA THR A 258 13.59 1.60 8.15
C THR A 258 13.71 1.47 6.63
N PRO A 259 12.99 2.25 5.81
CA PRO A 259 13.10 2.16 4.35
C PRO A 259 14.51 2.52 3.85
N VAL A 260 15.05 1.73 2.91
CA VAL A 260 16.30 2.05 2.22
C VAL A 260 16.06 3.13 1.18
N ILE A 261 16.86 4.19 1.25
CA ILE A 261 16.92 5.24 0.22
C ILE A 261 18.27 5.15 -0.50
N HIS A 262 18.24 4.73 -1.76
CA HIS A 262 19.44 4.69 -2.60
C HIS A 262 19.79 6.11 -3.03
N VAL A 263 20.79 6.73 -2.39
CA VAL A 263 21.32 8.04 -2.84
C VAL A 263 22.33 7.81 -3.95
N VAL A 264 21.96 8.15 -5.18
CA VAL A 264 22.68 7.77 -6.40
C VAL A 264 23.25 9.01 -7.07
N ASN A 265 24.57 9.14 -7.08
CA ASN A 265 25.25 10.18 -7.85
C ASN A 265 25.36 9.75 -9.31
N VAL A 266 24.92 10.59 -10.24
CA VAL A 266 25.01 10.33 -11.69
C VAL A 266 25.99 11.28 -12.37
N ALA A 267 26.51 10.88 -13.53
CA ALA A 267 27.52 11.65 -14.26
C ALA A 267 26.91 12.86 -15.01
N GLU A 268 25.61 12.79 -15.29
CA GLU A 268 24.82 13.77 -16.00
C GLU A 268 24.51 15.00 -15.13
N THR A 269 24.29 16.15 -15.78
CA THR A 269 23.89 17.39 -15.11
C THR A 269 22.38 17.50 -14.97
N ASP A 270 21.91 18.33 -14.03
CA ASP A 270 20.49 18.63 -13.82
C ASP A 270 19.79 19.15 -15.09
N ALA A 271 20.48 19.98 -15.88
CA ALA A 271 19.98 20.50 -17.15
C ALA A 271 19.79 19.38 -18.18
N TYR A 272 20.73 18.45 -18.28
CA TYR A 272 20.62 17.31 -19.20
C TYR A 272 19.44 16.42 -18.83
N LEU A 273 19.26 16.09 -17.54
CA LEU A 273 18.16 15.24 -17.09
C LEU A 273 16.79 15.90 -17.35
N ARG A 274 16.65 17.21 -17.12
CA ARG A 274 15.38 17.93 -17.31
C ARG A 274 14.85 17.98 -18.73
N GLU A 275 15.72 17.90 -19.74
CA GLU A 275 15.27 17.94 -21.14
C GLU A 275 14.36 16.76 -21.50
N ASP A 276 14.56 15.59 -20.88
CA ASP A 276 13.68 14.43 -20.97
C ASP A 276 13.77 13.63 -19.67
N ALA A 277 13.06 14.13 -18.65
CA ALA A 277 13.09 13.56 -17.31
C ALA A 277 12.72 12.08 -17.28
N TRP A 278 11.78 11.64 -18.12
CA TRP A 278 11.33 10.25 -18.14
C TRP A 278 12.46 9.32 -18.58
N SER A 279 13.00 9.55 -19.79
CA SER A 279 13.96 8.62 -20.38
C SER A 279 15.35 8.78 -19.74
N ARG A 280 15.81 10.01 -19.55
CA ARG A 280 17.20 10.29 -19.16
C ARG A 280 17.46 10.02 -17.68
N VAL A 281 16.50 10.23 -16.79
CA VAL A 281 16.68 9.91 -15.36
C VAL A 281 16.72 8.40 -15.17
N ALA A 282 15.80 7.65 -15.80
CA ALA A 282 15.81 6.19 -15.75
C ALA A 282 17.11 5.60 -16.32
N GLU A 283 17.59 6.12 -17.45
CA GLU A 283 18.86 5.71 -18.05
C GLU A 283 20.07 6.06 -17.16
N ALA A 284 20.15 7.29 -16.65
CA ALA A 284 21.24 7.72 -15.77
C ALA A 284 21.30 6.91 -14.47
N ALA A 285 20.15 6.65 -13.84
CA ALA A 285 20.06 5.78 -12.67
C ALA A 285 20.50 4.34 -13.00
N SER A 286 20.07 3.82 -14.16
CA SER A 286 20.49 2.50 -14.66
C SER A 286 21.99 2.39 -14.88
N ASN A 287 22.58 3.40 -15.51
CA ASN A 287 24.03 3.48 -15.73
C ASN A 287 24.80 3.59 -14.41
N ALA A 288 24.18 4.15 -13.36
CA ALA A 288 24.73 4.23 -12.01
C ALA A 288 24.46 2.97 -11.15
N GLY A 289 23.89 1.91 -11.73
CA GLY A 289 23.72 0.60 -11.09
C GLY A 289 22.33 0.32 -10.51
N ILE A 290 21.36 1.21 -10.70
CA ILE A 290 19.97 0.99 -10.29
C ILE A 290 19.22 0.18 -11.35
N PRO A 291 18.71 -1.02 -11.06
CA PRO A 291 18.10 -1.89 -12.06
C PRO A 291 16.65 -1.47 -12.42
N VAL A 292 16.46 -0.24 -12.90
CA VAL A 292 15.15 0.32 -13.29
C VAL A 292 14.47 -0.61 -14.33
N TRP A 293 13.16 -0.79 -14.22
CA TRP A 293 12.33 -1.70 -15.04
C TRP A 293 12.55 -3.20 -14.84
N SER A 294 13.37 -3.60 -13.88
CA SER A 294 13.56 -5.03 -13.59
C SER A 294 12.26 -5.67 -13.09
N SER A 295 12.09 -6.94 -13.45
CA SER A 295 10.96 -7.73 -12.96
C SER A 295 10.97 -7.81 -11.44
N GLY A 296 9.79 -7.76 -10.83
CA GLY A 296 9.59 -7.76 -9.38
C GLY A 296 9.93 -6.43 -8.71
N GLN A 297 10.21 -5.36 -9.46
CA GLN A 297 10.62 -4.09 -8.88
C GLN A 297 9.81 -2.91 -9.40
N VAL A 298 9.27 -2.12 -8.47
CA VAL A 298 8.77 -0.77 -8.74
C VAL A 298 9.74 0.25 -8.15
N TRP A 299 10.25 1.16 -8.98
CA TRP A 299 11.21 2.18 -8.54
C TRP A 299 10.55 3.56 -8.44
N LEU A 300 10.59 4.17 -7.25
CA LEU A 300 10.34 5.60 -7.08
C LEU A 300 11.66 6.36 -7.22
N LEU A 301 11.83 7.08 -8.33
CA LEU A 301 13.00 7.90 -8.61
C LEU A 301 12.73 9.36 -8.30
N VAL A 302 13.64 10.01 -7.59
CA VAL A 302 13.53 11.42 -7.22
C VAL A 302 14.74 12.19 -7.76
N PRO A 303 14.66 12.79 -8.95
CA PRO A 303 15.78 13.52 -9.53
C PRO A 303 15.94 14.93 -8.93
N GLU A 304 17.14 15.24 -8.45
CA GLU A 304 17.53 16.54 -7.88
C GLU A 304 17.78 17.59 -8.97
N MET A 305 16.73 17.98 -9.70
CA MET A 305 16.89 18.73 -10.96
C MET A 305 16.13 20.05 -11.08
N HIS A 306 15.24 20.40 -10.14
CA HIS A 306 14.45 21.62 -10.27
C HIS A 306 15.31 22.91 -10.15
N ILE A 307 14.81 24.00 -10.71
CA ILE A 307 15.33 25.36 -10.50
C ILE A 307 14.17 26.28 -10.16
N GLN A 308 14.30 27.05 -9.09
CA GLN A 308 13.46 28.21 -8.83
C GLN A 308 14.01 29.44 -9.55
N ASN A 309 13.17 30.11 -10.31
CA ASN A 309 13.48 31.35 -11.00
C ASN A 309 13.23 32.56 -10.08
N ALA A 310 13.80 33.71 -10.42
CA ALA A 310 13.70 34.93 -9.60
C ALA A 310 12.27 35.49 -9.45
N ASP A 311 11.35 35.09 -10.33
CA ASP A 311 9.92 35.43 -10.26
C ASP A 311 9.10 34.46 -9.39
N GLY A 312 9.77 33.49 -8.75
CA GLY A 312 9.17 32.46 -7.92
C GLY A 312 8.77 31.20 -8.69
N SER A 313 8.72 31.21 -10.03
CA SER A 313 8.34 30.02 -10.81
C SER A 313 9.36 28.90 -10.68
N VAL A 314 8.88 27.64 -10.71
CA VAL A 314 9.75 26.45 -10.61
C VAL A 314 9.79 25.72 -11.96
N THR A 315 11.00 25.54 -12.49
CA THR A 315 11.26 24.77 -13.71
C THR A 315 11.79 23.38 -13.36
N GLY A 316 11.29 22.35 -14.05
CA GLY A 316 11.76 20.97 -13.88
C GLY A 316 11.05 20.19 -12.77
N GLY A 317 9.91 20.68 -12.29
CA GLY A 317 8.97 19.84 -11.55
C GLY A 317 8.45 18.71 -12.45
N VAL A 318 8.35 17.52 -11.89
CA VAL A 318 7.92 16.31 -12.61
C VAL A 318 7.09 15.43 -11.69
N ALA A 319 6.04 14.83 -12.25
CA ALA A 319 5.28 13.73 -11.68
C ALA A 319 4.91 12.83 -12.88
N LEU A 320 5.51 11.65 -12.94
CA LEU A 320 5.33 10.69 -14.04
C LEU A 320 5.41 9.26 -13.52
N GLY A 321 4.61 8.37 -14.08
CA GLY A 321 4.54 6.99 -13.65
C GLY A 321 4.18 6.06 -14.79
N GLY A 322 4.60 4.81 -14.69
CA GLY A 322 4.32 3.81 -15.72
C GLY A 322 4.82 2.43 -15.36
N SER A 323 4.21 1.43 -15.98
CA SER A 323 4.51 0.02 -15.78
C SER A 323 4.10 -0.78 -17.01
N TRP A 324 4.65 -1.98 -17.15
CA TRP A 324 4.11 -2.97 -18.08
C TRP A 324 2.83 -3.62 -17.51
N GLY A 325 2.63 -3.50 -16.19
CA GLY A 325 1.35 -3.65 -15.50
C GLY A 325 0.75 -5.05 -15.50
N SER A 326 1.57 -6.09 -15.67
CA SER A 326 1.21 -7.49 -15.58
C SER A 326 2.10 -8.20 -14.59
N GLY A 327 1.53 -8.77 -13.53
CA GLY A 327 2.22 -9.68 -12.65
C GLY A 327 3.52 -9.13 -12.04
N MET A 328 4.64 -9.80 -12.29
CA MET A 328 5.98 -9.38 -11.85
C MET A 328 6.62 -8.34 -12.76
N ASP A 329 5.90 -7.72 -13.68
CA ASP A 329 6.48 -6.68 -14.51
C ASP A 329 6.98 -5.49 -13.66
N GLY A 330 8.10 -4.92 -14.07
CA GLY A 330 8.68 -3.75 -13.41
C GLY A 330 7.89 -2.46 -13.68
N GLY A 331 7.95 -1.53 -12.74
CA GLY A 331 7.32 -0.22 -12.82
C GLY A 331 8.25 0.91 -12.36
N VAL A 332 7.92 2.14 -12.74
CA VAL A 332 8.66 3.34 -12.35
C VAL A 332 7.71 4.48 -12.04
N ALA A 333 8.01 5.21 -10.97
CA ALA A 333 7.43 6.48 -10.60
C ALA A 333 8.54 7.53 -10.51
N LEU A 334 8.27 8.76 -10.91
CA LEU A 334 9.17 9.90 -10.81
C LEU A 334 8.47 11.06 -10.14
N ILE A 335 9.12 11.63 -9.11
CA ILE A 335 8.70 12.88 -8.48
C ILE A 335 9.88 13.85 -8.42
N GLY A 336 9.67 15.07 -8.87
CA GLY A 336 10.70 16.10 -8.90
C GLY A 336 11.13 16.54 -7.50
N SER A 337 12.38 16.96 -7.37
CA SER A 337 12.91 17.33 -6.06
C SER A 337 12.32 18.62 -5.45
N ASN A 338 11.55 19.40 -6.22
CA ASN A 338 10.71 20.47 -5.66
C ASN A 338 9.56 19.91 -4.81
N GLY A 339 9.04 18.73 -5.16
CA GLY A 339 8.09 17.98 -4.35
C GLY A 339 8.73 17.41 -3.10
N LEU A 340 9.94 16.83 -3.24
CA LEU A 340 10.73 16.34 -2.10
C LEU A 340 10.87 17.40 -1.01
N ALA A 341 11.13 18.66 -1.38
CA ALA A 341 11.28 19.77 -0.43
C ALA A 341 10.06 20.02 0.48
N VAL A 342 8.87 19.53 0.10
CA VAL A 342 7.63 19.69 0.86
C VAL A 342 7.02 18.37 1.36
N MET A 343 7.52 17.21 0.93
CA MET A 343 7.06 15.88 1.34
C MET A 343 7.71 15.42 2.64
N GLY A 344 7.44 16.10 3.76
CA GLY A 344 7.98 15.69 5.06
C GLY A 344 6.99 15.86 6.20
N ARG A 345 7.25 15.15 7.30
CA ARG A 345 6.44 15.21 8.53
C ARG A 345 6.30 16.63 9.06
N ASP A 346 7.35 17.43 8.93
CA ASP A 346 7.38 18.84 9.31
C ASP A 346 6.38 19.72 8.52
N ARG A 347 5.98 19.29 7.32
CA ARG A 347 5.08 20.06 6.43
C ARG A 347 3.64 19.60 6.50
N LEU A 348 3.37 18.33 6.78
CA LEU A 348 2.00 17.80 6.78
C LEU A 348 1.06 18.58 7.73
N PHE A 349 1.59 19.06 8.86
CA PHE A 349 0.85 19.79 9.90
C PHE A 349 1.00 21.33 9.80
N ASP A 350 1.72 21.82 8.79
CA ASP A 350 2.08 23.23 8.65
C ASP A 350 1.03 23.99 7.81
N ASP A 351 0.03 24.54 8.47
CA ASP A 351 -1.05 25.31 7.83
C ASP A 351 -0.63 26.75 7.47
N MET A 352 0.65 27.10 7.59
CA MET A 352 1.12 28.42 7.16
C MET A 352 0.99 28.58 5.64
N PRO A 353 0.50 29.73 5.15
CA PRO A 353 0.54 30.05 3.74
C PRO A 353 1.97 29.97 3.21
N TYR A 354 2.18 29.33 2.06
CA TYR A 354 3.54 29.22 1.50
C TYR A 354 4.02 30.51 0.82
N ASP A 355 3.09 31.39 0.45
CA ASP A 355 3.38 32.70 -0.16
C ASP A 355 4.37 33.50 0.70
N ASP A 356 5.31 34.17 0.04
CA ASP A 356 6.42 34.93 0.65
C ASP A 356 7.42 34.11 1.50
N GLN A 357 7.24 32.80 1.68
CA GLN A 357 8.21 31.97 2.39
C GLN A 357 9.42 31.65 1.53
N ILE A 358 10.59 31.49 2.16
CA ILE A 358 11.80 30.98 1.49
C ILE A 358 12.02 29.54 1.96
N LEU A 359 11.92 28.60 1.01
CA LEU A 359 12.31 27.21 1.23
C LEU A 359 13.64 26.94 0.53
N PRO A 360 14.78 26.89 1.26
CA PRO A 360 16.10 26.72 0.66
C PRO A 360 16.24 25.47 -0.21
N ALA A 361 15.48 24.42 0.10
CA ALA A 361 15.40 23.19 -0.68
C ALA A 361 14.76 23.38 -2.07
N VAL A 362 13.86 24.38 -2.23
CA VAL A 362 13.27 24.77 -3.52
C VAL A 362 14.14 25.81 -4.23
N GLY A 363 14.69 26.77 -3.48
CA GLY A 363 15.57 27.79 -4.01
C GLY A 363 15.72 29.02 -3.12
N PRO A 364 16.46 30.03 -3.60
CA PRO A 364 16.80 31.19 -2.79
C PRO A 364 15.74 32.30 -2.78
N TYR A 365 14.69 32.20 -3.61
CA TYR A 365 13.69 33.24 -3.78
C TYR A 365 12.44 32.95 -2.93
N PRO A 366 11.69 33.99 -2.53
CA PRO A 366 10.37 33.80 -1.95
C PRO A 366 9.46 32.99 -2.89
N LEU A 367 8.69 32.08 -2.33
CA LEU A 367 7.62 31.41 -3.03
C LEU A 367 6.50 32.41 -3.32
N VAL A 368 5.80 32.18 -4.43
CA VAL A 368 4.71 33.04 -4.91
C VAL A 368 3.49 32.17 -5.15
N GLN A 369 2.37 32.50 -4.52
CA GLN A 369 1.10 31.82 -4.69
C GLN A 369 0.71 31.70 -6.17
N ASP A 370 0.26 30.51 -6.57
CA ASP A 370 -0.16 30.16 -7.94
C ASP A 370 0.95 30.26 -9.02
N VAL A 371 2.20 30.54 -8.63
CA VAL A 371 3.36 30.70 -9.52
C VAL A 371 4.44 29.68 -9.18
N SER A 372 4.85 29.57 -7.91
CA SER A 372 5.81 28.55 -7.47
C SER A 372 5.23 27.14 -7.54
N PHE A 373 3.94 27.05 -7.22
CA PHE A 373 3.11 25.86 -7.24
C PHE A 373 1.81 26.21 -7.94
N ALA A 374 1.20 25.26 -8.64
CA ALA A 374 -0.01 25.54 -9.39
C ALA A 374 -1.19 25.84 -8.46
N TRP A 375 -2.11 26.70 -8.90
CA TRP A 375 -3.25 27.16 -8.10
C TRP A 375 -4.16 26.05 -7.54
N PHE A 376 -4.13 24.87 -8.15
CA PHE A 376 -4.90 23.71 -7.71
C PHE A 376 -4.17 22.85 -6.65
N GLU A 377 -2.91 23.16 -6.32
CA GLU A 377 -2.07 22.42 -5.35
C GLU A 377 -2.24 22.94 -3.90
N GLY A 378 -3.09 23.97 -3.73
CA GLY A 378 -3.43 24.56 -2.44
C GLY A 378 -2.66 25.86 -2.14
N THR A 379 -2.70 26.27 -0.88
CA THR A 379 -2.21 27.59 -0.43
C THR A 379 -1.29 27.51 0.79
N THR A 380 -1.23 26.36 1.47
CA THR A 380 -0.42 26.13 2.68
C THR A 380 0.67 25.08 2.43
N LEU A 381 1.69 25.08 3.28
CA LEU A 381 2.73 24.04 3.23
C LEU A 381 2.15 22.63 3.44
N SER A 382 1.14 22.48 4.28
CA SER A 382 0.36 21.25 4.46
C SER A 382 -0.35 20.82 3.18
N SER A 383 -1.02 21.73 2.47
CA SER A 383 -1.67 21.37 1.19
C SER A 383 -0.69 20.99 0.08
N LEU A 384 0.52 21.59 0.06
CA LEU A 384 1.59 21.18 -0.83
C LEU A 384 2.14 19.80 -0.45
N CYS A 385 2.38 19.56 0.84
CA CYS A 385 2.79 18.24 1.35
C CYS A 385 1.80 17.15 0.94
N SER A 386 0.50 17.41 1.14
CA SER A 386 -0.60 16.55 0.73
C SER A 386 -0.56 16.23 -0.77
N THR A 387 -0.43 17.27 -1.60
CA THR A 387 -0.36 17.15 -3.06
C THR A 387 0.81 16.27 -3.50
N TYR A 388 2.01 16.48 -2.97
CA TYR A 388 3.20 15.77 -3.44
C TYR A 388 3.33 14.35 -2.86
N LEU A 389 2.86 14.10 -1.62
CA LEU A 389 2.72 12.74 -1.10
C LEU A 389 1.75 11.93 -1.95
N GLY A 390 0.58 12.50 -2.25
CA GLY A 390 -0.40 11.83 -3.08
C GLY A 390 0.01 11.73 -4.56
N ALA A 391 0.77 12.69 -5.09
CA ALA A 391 1.35 12.59 -6.43
C ALA A 391 2.35 11.43 -6.50
N ALA A 392 3.24 11.29 -5.52
CA ALA A 392 4.14 10.14 -5.43
C ALA A 392 3.36 8.81 -5.41
N LEU A 393 2.28 8.76 -4.62
CA LEU A 393 1.41 7.59 -4.54
C LEU A 393 0.68 7.32 -5.87
N HIS A 394 0.18 8.34 -6.55
CA HIS A 394 -0.44 8.27 -7.88
C HIS A 394 0.52 7.68 -8.93
N GLU A 395 1.74 8.22 -9.01
CA GLU A 395 2.72 7.74 -9.98
C GLU A 395 3.21 6.31 -9.64
N MET A 396 3.31 5.97 -8.34
CA MET A 396 3.58 4.59 -7.92
C MET A 396 2.45 3.63 -8.28
N SER A 397 1.20 4.10 -8.24
CA SER A 397 0.03 3.32 -8.66
C SER A 397 0.07 3.00 -10.16
N HIS A 398 0.53 3.95 -10.99
CA HIS A 398 0.89 3.64 -12.38
C HIS A 398 2.03 2.62 -12.48
N GLY A 399 3.02 2.69 -11.57
CA GLY A 399 4.05 1.67 -11.38
C GLY A 399 3.51 0.26 -11.07
N PHE A 400 2.37 0.16 -10.38
CA PHE A 400 1.62 -1.08 -10.18
C PHE A 400 0.68 -1.44 -11.34
N GLY A 401 0.69 -0.67 -12.42
CA GLY A 401 -0.10 -0.93 -13.63
C GLY A 401 -1.52 -0.39 -13.60
N MET A 402 -1.87 0.51 -12.67
CA MET A 402 -3.21 1.08 -12.57
C MET A 402 -3.44 2.18 -13.62
N PRO A 403 -4.61 2.22 -14.29
CA PRO A 403 -5.02 3.33 -15.14
C PRO A 403 -5.53 4.50 -14.30
N HIS A 404 -5.77 5.65 -14.93
CA HIS A 404 -6.51 6.73 -14.28
C HIS A 404 -7.94 6.31 -13.96
N ASP A 405 -8.53 6.89 -12.92
CA ASP A 405 -9.94 6.75 -12.57
C ASP A 405 -10.44 8.06 -11.95
N PHE A 406 -11.26 8.80 -12.71
CA PHE A 406 -11.81 10.09 -12.29
C PHE A 406 -13.24 9.99 -11.75
N ARG A 407 -13.75 8.78 -11.51
CA ARG A 407 -15.08 8.62 -10.91
C ARG A 407 -15.03 9.06 -9.45
N ASN A 408 -16.07 9.80 -9.04
CA ASN A 408 -16.17 10.45 -7.73
C ASN A 408 -15.00 11.41 -7.42
N ASP A 409 -14.34 11.98 -8.43
CA ASP A 409 -13.12 12.78 -8.22
C ASP A 409 -13.37 14.29 -8.12
N SER A 410 -12.81 14.93 -7.09
CA SER A 410 -12.93 16.37 -6.83
C SER A 410 -11.67 17.03 -6.26
N ASN A 411 -10.55 16.89 -6.95
CA ASN A 411 -9.31 17.59 -6.62
C ASN A 411 -8.73 17.25 -5.23
N PHE A 412 -9.14 17.91 -4.14
CA PHE A 412 -8.69 17.54 -2.80
C PHE A 412 -9.52 16.42 -2.16
N ASP A 413 -10.58 16.00 -2.82
CA ASP A 413 -11.53 15.02 -2.32
C ASP A 413 -11.85 14.04 -3.45
N GLY A 414 -11.21 12.87 -3.50
CA GLY A 414 -11.34 12.01 -4.67
C GLY A 414 -10.47 10.76 -4.73
N ASN A 415 -10.43 10.18 -5.93
CA ASN A 415 -9.64 8.99 -6.22
C ASN A 415 -8.15 9.35 -6.36
N VAL A 416 -7.27 8.52 -5.80
CA VAL A 416 -5.82 8.70 -5.98
C VAL A 416 -5.43 8.69 -7.46
N MET A 417 -6.09 7.91 -8.31
CA MET A 417 -5.84 7.84 -9.76
C MET A 417 -6.59 8.91 -10.56
N GLY A 418 -7.18 9.89 -9.87
CA GLY A 418 -7.75 11.10 -10.44
C GLY A 418 -6.99 12.34 -9.96
N ASN A 419 -7.70 13.47 -9.81
CA ASN A 419 -7.11 14.66 -9.17
C ASN A 419 -7.12 14.57 -7.65
N GLY A 420 -7.95 13.68 -7.08
CA GLY A 420 -8.13 13.35 -5.66
C GLY A 420 -6.85 13.02 -4.93
N LEU A 421 -5.77 12.72 -5.65
CA LEU A 421 -4.42 12.57 -5.11
C LEU A 421 -4.03 13.70 -4.14
N ARG A 422 -4.60 14.91 -4.29
CA ARG A 422 -4.25 16.06 -3.44
C ARG A 422 -4.82 15.98 -2.04
N GLY A 423 -5.76 15.07 -1.79
CA GLY A 423 -6.44 14.88 -0.50
C GLY A 423 -5.71 14.03 0.54
N MET A 424 -4.46 13.61 0.28
CA MET A 424 -3.71 12.70 1.16
C MET A 424 -3.71 13.12 2.64
N ARG A 425 -3.59 14.42 2.95
CA ARG A 425 -3.59 14.91 4.34
C ARG A 425 -4.90 14.62 5.07
N GLY A 426 -6.03 14.60 4.38
CA GLY A 426 -7.32 14.25 4.97
C GLY A 426 -7.48 12.75 5.14
N ALA A 427 -6.95 11.96 4.21
CA ALA A 427 -6.88 10.50 4.39
C ALA A 427 -6.04 10.11 5.62
N LEU A 428 -4.94 10.82 5.89
CA LEU A 428 -4.07 10.61 7.05
C LEU A 428 -4.60 11.28 8.34
N LEU A 429 -5.27 12.43 8.23
CA LEU A 429 -5.73 13.26 9.36
C LEU A 429 -7.21 13.66 9.20
N PRO A 430 -8.15 12.68 9.16
CA PRO A 430 -9.54 12.91 8.74
C PRO A 430 -10.36 13.83 9.66
N TYR A 431 -9.95 14.02 10.92
CA TYR A 431 -10.64 14.97 11.82
C TYR A 431 -10.12 16.40 11.69
N ARG A 432 -8.88 16.60 11.21
CA ARG A 432 -8.26 17.91 11.02
C ARG A 432 -8.57 18.49 9.64
N TYR A 433 -8.53 17.66 8.60
CA TYR A 433 -8.74 18.05 7.21
C TYR A 433 -9.94 17.30 6.61
N ALA A 434 -11.11 17.43 7.24
CA ALA A 434 -12.29 16.63 6.88
C ALA A 434 -12.88 16.91 5.48
N GLU A 435 -12.51 18.03 4.86
CA GLU A 435 -12.92 18.40 3.49
C GLU A 435 -11.88 17.97 2.44
N ASP A 436 -10.77 17.41 2.88
CA ASP A 436 -9.80 16.76 2.00
C ASP A 436 -9.92 15.25 2.23
N ASP A 437 -9.88 14.47 1.16
CA ASP A 437 -9.83 13.02 1.28
C ASP A 437 -9.26 12.40 0.01
N MET A 438 -8.65 11.23 0.17
CA MET A 438 -8.06 10.49 -0.93
C MET A 438 -8.33 9.01 -0.73
N TRP A 439 -8.99 8.38 -1.70
CA TRP A 439 -9.31 6.96 -1.66
C TRP A 439 -8.82 6.17 -2.87
N LEU A 440 -8.73 4.86 -2.69
CA LEU A 440 -8.51 3.89 -3.75
C LEU A 440 -9.86 3.39 -4.26
N SER A 441 -10.10 3.39 -5.58
CA SER A 441 -11.35 2.81 -6.08
C SER A 441 -11.39 1.30 -5.92
N TYR A 442 -12.59 0.78 -5.70
CA TYR A 442 -12.84 -0.65 -5.53
C TYR A 442 -12.24 -1.51 -6.64
N GLY A 443 -12.39 -1.09 -7.90
CA GLY A 443 -11.83 -1.82 -9.04
C GLY A 443 -10.31 -1.90 -9.04
N GLN A 444 -9.62 -0.85 -8.57
CA GLN A 444 -8.16 -0.83 -8.46
C GLN A 444 -7.70 -1.65 -7.25
N ALA A 445 -8.39 -1.54 -6.11
CA ALA A 445 -8.16 -2.39 -4.95
C ALA A 445 -8.31 -3.88 -5.30
N MET A 446 -9.31 -4.24 -6.10
CA MET A 446 -9.53 -5.60 -6.59
C MET A 446 -8.37 -6.11 -7.48
N ALA A 447 -7.83 -5.27 -8.36
CA ALA A 447 -6.68 -5.64 -9.19
C ALA A 447 -5.41 -5.79 -8.34
N LEU A 448 -5.14 -4.83 -7.44
CA LEU A 448 -4.00 -4.87 -6.52
C LEU A 448 -4.09 -6.05 -5.54
N ALA A 449 -5.30 -6.47 -5.15
CA ALA A 449 -5.51 -7.63 -4.28
C ALA A 449 -5.01 -8.94 -4.89
N ASN A 450 -4.77 -8.99 -6.21
CA ASN A 450 -4.15 -10.12 -6.91
C ASN A 450 -2.70 -9.85 -7.35
N SER A 451 -2.21 -8.61 -7.20
CA SER A 451 -0.84 -8.24 -7.57
C SER A 451 0.19 -8.86 -6.61
N PRO A 452 1.32 -9.40 -7.11
CA PRO A 452 2.40 -9.92 -6.26
C PRO A 452 2.97 -8.86 -5.33
N TYR A 453 2.98 -7.59 -5.77
CA TYR A 453 3.45 -6.48 -4.95
C TYR A 453 2.66 -6.34 -3.66
N PHE A 454 1.39 -6.76 -3.61
CA PHE A 454 0.49 -6.67 -2.45
C PHE A 454 0.21 -8.02 -1.78
N ASN A 455 0.76 -9.13 -2.32
CA ASN A 455 0.51 -10.49 -1.86
C ASN A 455 1.81 -11.19 -1.52
N GLN A 456 2.24 -10.94 -0.29
CA GLN A 456 3.54 -11.31 0.24
C GLN A 456 3.82 -12.82 0.23
N ASP A 457 2.78 -13.61 0.42
CA ASP A 457 2.85 -15.06 0.53
C ASP A 457 2.64 -15.78 -0.81
N ARG A 458 2.29 -15.02 -1.86
CA ARG A 458 1.94 -15.57 -3.17
C ARG A 458 3.07 -15.30 -4.16
N LEU A 459 4.16 -16.04 -4.00
CA LEU A 459 5.24 -16.04 -4.98
C LEU A 459 4.73 -16.68 -6.28
N MET A 460 4.95 -15.97 -7.39
CA MET A 460 4.36 -16.21 -8.72
C MET A 460 4.86 -17.52 -9.35
N PRO A 461 4.04 -18.59 -9.40
CA PRO A 461 4.47 -19.84 -10.03
C PRO A 461 4.30 -19.82 -11.55
N GLU A 462 3.51 -18.86 -12.08
CA GLU A 462 3.14 -18.75 -13.50
C GLU A 462 3.15 -17.27 -13.92
N THR A 463 3.57 -17.01 -15.17
CA THR A 463 3.72 -15.66 -15.75
C THR A 463 2.88 -15.44 -17.01
N GLN A 464 2.13 -16.46 -17.44
CA GLN A 464 1.24 -16.39 -18.58
C GLN A 464 0.13 -15.35 -18.35
N GLN A 465 -0.11 -14.53 -19.37
CA GLN A 465 -1.17 -13.53 -19.34
C GLN A 465 -2.50 -14.11 -19.85
N PRO A 466 -3.64 -13.68 -19.28
CA PRO A 466 -4.96 -14.00 -19.83
C PRO A 466 -5.09 -13.61 -21.30
N THR A 467 -5.77 -14.44 -22.08
CA THR A 467 -6.22 -14.06 -23.43
C THR A 467 -7.53 -13.30 -23.33
N VAL A 468 -7.65 -12.16 -24.04
CA VAL A 468 -8.83 -11.29 -24.02
C VAL A 468 -9.28 -10.94 -25.42
N SER A 469 -10.59 -10.90 -25.66
CA SER A 469 -11.16 -10.46 -26.94
C SER A 469 -12.47 -9.70 -26.74
N ILE A 470 -12.52 -8.46 -27.25
CA ILE A 470 -13.76 -7.65 -27.26
C ILE A 470 -14.63 -8.10 -28.43
N LEU A 471 -15.86 -8.53 -28.14
CA LEU A 471 -16.85 -8.95 -29.14
C LEU A 471 -17.66 -7.77 -29.68
N THR A 472 -17.77 -6.70 -28.91
CA THR A 472 -18.48 -5.47 -29.30
C THR A 472 -17.57 -4.53 -30.08
N ALA A 473 -17.97 -4.14 -31.30
CA ALA A 473 -17.20 -3.21 -32.13
C ALA A 473 -18.09 -2.35 -33.03
N GLY A 474 -17.58 -1.19 -33.43
CA GLY A 474 -18.26 -0.32 -34.39
C GLY A 474 -19.47 0.38 -33.79
N LYS A 475 -20.58 0.48 -34.55
CA LYS A 475 -21.78 1.18 -34.10
C LYS A 475 -22.64 0.29 -33.21
N VAL A 476 -22.93 0.74 -31.99
CA VAL A 476 -23.65 -0.03 -30.97
C VAL A 476 -24.80 0.79 -30.41
N ASP A 477 -25.99 0.21 -30.33
CA ASP A 477 -27.16 0.86 -29.72
C ASP A 477 -27.10 0.68 -28.19
N PRO A 478 -27.13 1.77 -27.38
CA PRO A 478 -27.22 1.66 -25.93
C PRO A 478 -28.51 0.96 -25.49
N VAL A 479 -28.44 0.21 -24.40
CA VAL A 479 -29.58 -0.51 -23.80
C VAL A 479 -29.85 0.09 -22.43
N ASN A 480 -31.09 0.53 -22.18
CA ASN A 480 -31.48 1.22 -20.93
C ASN A 480 -30.56 2.41 -20.59
N GLY A 481 -30.01 3.06 -21.61
CA GLY A 481 -29.08 4.18 -21.47
C GLY A 481 -27.65 3.81 -21.08
N LEU A 482 -27.31 2.53 -21.03
CA LEU A 482 -25.94 2.05 -20.80
C LEU A 482 -25.34 1.52 -22.10
N LEU A 483 -24.05 1.80 -22.31
CA LEU A 483 -23.27 1.14 -23.35
C LEU A 483 -22.91 -0.26 -22.85
N ARG A 484 -23.30 -1.29 -23.61
CA ARG A 484 -22.96 -2.69 -23.32
C ARG A 484 -21.75 -3.10 -24.15
N VAL A 485 -20.66 -3.48 -23.48
CA VAL A 485 -19.41 -3.93 -24.12
C VAL A 485 -19.15 -5.38 -23.71
N GLU A 486 -19.43 -6.29 -24.64
CA GLU A 486 -19.24 -7.73 -24.48
C GLU A 486 -17.81 -8.17 -24.83
N PHE A 487 -17.25 -9.07 -24.03
CA PHE A 487 -15.92 -9.64 -24.21
C PHE A 487 -15.85 -11.10 -23.78
N THR A 488 -14.78 -11.77 -24.21
CA THR A 488 -14.38 -13.10 -23.75
C THR A 488 -12.99 -13.04 -23.16
N ALA A 489 -12.75 -13.87 -22.16
CA ALA A 489 -11.41 -14.06 -21.60
C ALA A 489 -11.17 -15.51 -21.18
N SER A 490 -9.91 -15.94 -21.25
CA SER A 490 -9.48 -17.26 -20.78
C SER A 490 -8.05 -17.25 -20.26
N ASP A 491 -7.80 -18.09 -19.27
CA ASP A 491 -6.49 -18.36 -18.71
C ASP A 491 -6.37 -19.85 -18.35
N ASP A 492 -5.15 -20.39 -18.32
CA ASP A 492 -4.93 -21.81 -18.00
C ASP A 492 -5.06 -22.11 -16.49
N THR A 493 -5.09 -21.06 -15.66
CA THR A 493 -5.24 -21.14 -14.20
C THR A 493 -6.61 -20.63 -13.74
N GLU A 494 -6.73 -19.34 -13.40
CA GLU A 494 -7.98 -18.74 -12.96
C GLU A 494 -7.99 -17.21 -13.18
N LEU A 495 -9.10 -16.70 -13.72
CA LEU A 495 -9.36 -15.27 -13.85
C LEU A 495 -9.84 -14.68 -12.52
N ALA A 496 -9.44 -13.45 -12.20
CA ALA A 496 -9.79 -12.78 -10.95
C ALA A 496 -10.60 -11.49 -11.12
N ALA A 497 -10.20 -10.65 -12.07
CA ALA A 497 -10.78 -9.31 -12.22
C ALA A 497 -10.74 -8.82 -13.66
N ALA A 498 -11.62 -7.89 -13.99
CA ALA A 498 -11.54 -7.13 -15.22
C ALA A 498 -11.98 -5.68 -15.01
N PHE A 499 -11.43 -4.78 -15.80
CA PHE A 499 -11.94 -3.43 -15.90
C PHE A 499 -11.95 -2.92 -17.33
N ILE A 500 -12.79 -1.93 -17.57
CA ILE A 500 -12.91 -1.27 -18.86
C ILE A 500 -12.46 0.19 -18.72
N THR A 501 -11.65 0.64 -19.67
CA THR A 501 -11.23 2.03 -19.79
C THR A 501 -11.80 2.64 -21.07
N ARG A 502 -12.04 3.96 -21.04
CA ARG A 502 -12.37 4.78 -22.20
C ARG A 502 -11.33 5.87 -22.33
N ALA A 503 -10.59 5.87 -23.45
CA ALA A 503 -9.49 6.82 -23.68
C ALA A 503 -8.42 6.86 -22.56
N GLY A 504 -8.25 5.74 -21.83
CA GLY A 504 -7.27 5.61 -20.74
C GLY A 504 -7.87 5.69 -19.34
N ASP A 505 -9.08 6.21 -19.19
CA ASP A 505 -9.73 6.38 -17.88
C ASP A 505 -10.66 5.20 -17.59
N GLN A 506 -10.58 4.63 -16.38
CA GLN A 506 -11.46 3.55 -15.94
C GLN A 506 -12.92 4.00 -15.87
N VAL A 507 -13.82 3.18 -16.43
CA VAL A 507 -15.26 3.46 -16.51
C VAL A 507 -16.13 2.26 -16.11
N GLY A 508 -15.53 1.22 -15.55
CA GLY A 508 -16.21 0.07 -14.98
C GLY A 508 -15.26 -1.05 -14.58
N GLU A 509 -15.73 -1.94 -13.70
CA GLU A 509 -15.01 -3.08 -13.15
C GLU A 509 -15.95 -4.28 -12.97
N LEU A 510 -15.39 -5.49 -13.00
CA LEU A 510 -16.08 -6.76 -12.79
C LEU A 510 -15.14 -7.73 -12.05
N THR A 511 -15.68 -8.45 -11.07
CA THR A 511 -15.03 -9.64 -10.52
C THR A 511 -15.22 -10.81 -11.49
N LEU A 512 -14.16 -11.57 -11.73
CA LEU A 512 -14.18 -12.78 -12.53
C LEU A 512 -13.83 -14.00 -11.67
N SER A 513 -14.14 -15.19 -12.17
CA SER A 513 -13.76 -16.47 -11.55
C SER A 513 -13.69 -17.57 -12.62
N GLY A 514 -12.96 -18.64 -12.32
CA GLY A 514 -12.75 -19.77 -13.23
C GLY A 514 -11.80 -19.46 -14.40
N MET A 515 -11.51 -20.49 -15.21
CA MET A 515 -10.54 -20.45 -16.31
C MET A 515 -11.02 -19.68 -17.55
N SER A 516 -12.33 -19.48 -17.73
CA SER A 516 -12.85 -18.82 -18.95
C SER A 516 -14.20 -18.16 -18.70
N THR A 517 -14.45 -17.04 -19.37
CA THR A 517 -15.71 -16.29 -19.22
C THR A 517 -16.14 -15.57 -20.51
N THR A 518 -17.45 -15.33 -20.63
CA THR A 518 -18.04 -14.33 -21.52
C THR A 518 -18.80 -13.36 -20.64
N ALA A 519 -18.43 -12.09 -20.67
CA ALA A 519 -18.97 -11.07 -19.76
C ALA A 519 -19.26 -9.76 -20.51
N VAL A 520 -20.03 -8.90 -19.85
CA VAL A 520 -20.48 -7.62 -20.41
C VAL A 520 -20.24 -6.52 -19.39
N PHE A 521 -19.55 -5.46 -19.80
CA PHE A 521 -19.56 -4.20 -19.08
C PHE A 521 -20.77 -3.37 -19.48
N GLU A 522 -21.45 -2.79 -18.50
CA GLU A 522 -22.52 -1.82 -18.72
C GLU A 522 -22.08 -0.48 -18.13
N THR A 523 -21.90 0.53 -18.97
CA THR A 523 -21.30 1.81 -18.55
C THR A 523 -22.10 3.02 -19.04
N PRO A 524 -22.38 4.02 -18.18
CA PRO A 524 -22.99 5.29 -18.61
C PRO A 524 -21.94 6.26 -19.19
N TYR A 525 -20.65 5.92 -19.11
CA TYR A 525 -19.55 6.83 -19.44
C TYR A 525 -19.19 6.79 -20.93
N TYR A 526 -20.13 7.22 -21.77
CA TYR A 526 -19.92 7.36 -23.20
C TYR A 526 -20.44 8.73 -23.72
N THR A 527 -20.13 9.02 -24.98
CA THR A 527 -20.72 10.15 -25.72
C THR A 527 -21.43 9.59 -26.95
N ALA A 528 -22.74 9.81 -27.08
CA ALA A 528 -23.52 9.32 -28.22
C ALA A 528 -23.02 9.92 -29.54
N GLY A 529 -22.80 9.08 -30.55
CA GLY A 529 -22.32 9.45 -31.87
C GLY A 529 -20.80 9.67 -31.99
N GLU A 530 -20.06 9.63 -30.87
CA GLU A 530 -18.60 9.78 -30.87
C GLU A 530 -17.93 8.41 -30.82
N SER A 531 -17.01 8.14 -31.75
CA SER A 531 -16.16 6.95 -31.66
C SER A 531 -15.11 7.17 -30.57
N SER A 532 -15.06 6.29 -29.59
CA SER A 532 -14.03 6.27 -28.54
C SER A 532 -13.31 4.92 -28.53
N GLU A 533 -12.05 4.93 -28.12
CA GLU A 533 -11.30 3.70 -27.85
C GLU A 533 -11.69 3.17 -26.47
N PHE A 534 -12.13 1.91 -26.44
CA PHE A 534 -12.37 1.17 -25.21
C PHE A 534 -11.34 0.06 -25.09
N SER A 535 -10.70 -0.04 -23.93
CA SER A 535 -9.78 -1.15 -23.63
C SER A 535 -10.27 -1.92 -22.42
N ILE A 536 -10.23 -3.24 -22.50
CA ILE A 536 -10.55 -4.14 -21.39
C ILE A 536 -9.26 -4.79 -20.94
N PHE A 537 -8.96 -4.65 -19.65
CA PHE A 537 -7.85 -5.34 -19.00
C PHE A 537 -8.44 -6.45 -18.13
N VAL A 538 -7.88 -7.65 -18.22
CA VAL A 538 -8.29 -8.83 -17.47
C VAL A 538 -7.10 -9.35 -16.69
N TYR A 539 -7.29 -9.58 -15.40
CA TYR A 539 -6.30 -10.06 -14.46
C TYR A 539 -6.61 -11.50 -14.07
N ASP A 540 -5.58 -12.33 -14.02
CA ASP A 540 -5.66 -13.63 -13.36
C ASP A 540 -5.49 -13.50 -11.83
N VAL A 541 -5.59 -14.61 -11.12
CA VAL A 541 -5.39 -14.68 -9.66
C VAL A 541 -3.96 -14.38 -9.22
N TYR A 542 -3.02 -14.34 -10.15
CA TYR A 542 -1.63 -14.02 -9.88
C TYR A 542 -1.27 -12.57 -10.24
N GLY A 543 -2.21 -11.81 -10.81
CA GLY A 543 -2.02 -10.43 -11.22
C GLY A 543 -1.47 -10.26 -12.64
N ASN A 544 -1.28 -11.33 -13.42
CA ASN A 544 -0.94 -11.22 -14.83
C ASN A 544 -2.11 -10.61 -15.61
N ARG A 545 -1.81 -9.73 -16.55
CA ARG A 545 -2.82 -8.90 -17.22
C ARG A 545 -2.84 -9.11 -18.73
N GLY A 546 -3.99 -9.56 -19.22
CA GLY A 546 -4.35 -9.54 -20.64
C GLY A 546 -5.08 -8.26 -21.02
N THR A 547 -4.90 -7.78 -22.25
CA THR A 547 -5.55 -6.56 -22.75
C THR A 547 -6.13 -6.74 -24.15
N ALA A 548 -7.32 -6.21 -24.37
CA ALA A 548 -7.89 -6.03 -25.70
C ALA A 548 -8.47 -4.62 -25.86
N THR A 549 -8.44 -4.10 -27.08
CA THR A 549 -8.88 -2.73 -27.39
C THR A 549 -9.74 -2.72 -28.65
N ALA A 550 -10.84 -1.95 -28.64
CA ALA A 550 -11.72 -1.79 -29.78
C ALA A 550 -12.30 -0.37 -29.85
N PRO A 551 -12.44 0.21 -31.06
CA PRO A 551 -13.20 1.43 -31.26
C PRO A 551 -14.71 1.13 -31.26
N ILE A 552 -15.44 1.86 -30.42
CA ILE A 552 -16.90 1.74 -30.30
C ILE A 552 -17.54 3.11 -30.50
N THR A 553 -18.60 3.17 -31.29
CA THR A 553 -19.42 4.36 -31.57
C THR A 553 -20.84 4.11 -31.07
N PRO A 554 -21.20 4.60 -29.88
CA PRO A 554 -22.56 4.51 -29.38
C PRO A 554 -23.53 5.25 -30.31
N ALA A 555 -24.68 4.68 -30.62
CA ALA A 555 -25.67 5.29 -31.49
C ALA A 555 -26.34 6.52 -30.84
N THR A 556 -26.76 7.47 -31.66
CA THR A 556 -27.56 8.63 -31.24
C THR A 556 -29.06 8.30 -31.21
N GLY A 557 -29.86 9.12 -30.54
CA GLY A 557 -31.32 8.97 -30.50
C GLY A 557 -31.86 8.08 -29.37
N PHE A 558 -30.97 7.59 -28.50
CA PHE A 558 -31.31 6.86 -27.29
C PHE A 558 -31.20 7.77 -26.06
N ASN A 559 -32.01 7.49 -25.05
CA ASN A 559 -31.80 8.04 -23.72
C ASN A 559 -30.49 7.49 -23.14
N SER A 560 -29.72 8.29 -22.40
CA SER A 560 -28.51 7.87 -21.70
C SER A 560 -28.78 7.79 -20.21
N ALA A 561 -28.21 6.81 -19.52
CA ALA A 561 -28.34 6.70 -18.09
C ALA A 561 -27.56 7.82 -17.39
N PRO A 562 -27.91 8.14 -16.13
CA PRO A 562 -27.14 9.07 -15.31
C PRO A 562 -25.68 8.66 -15.20
N LYS A 563 -24.81 9.64 -14.99
CA LYS A 563 -23.41 9.47 -14.58
C LYS A 563 -23.34 9.77 -13.08
N PRO A 564 -23.29 8.72 -12.23
CA PRO A 564 -23.22 8.89 -10.79
C PRO A 564 -21.95 9.62 -10.37
N PHE A 565 -22.10 10.47 -9.36
CA PHE A 565 -21.03 11.04 -8.58
C PHE A 565 -21.51 11.01 -7.12
N VAL A 566 -20.77 10.35 -6.25
CA VAL A 566 -21.03 10.31 -4.81
C VAL A 566 -19.85 10.86 -4.05
N ASP A 567 -20.16 11.51 -2.93
CA ASP A 567 -19.22 12.21 -2.06
C ASP A 567 -19.68 12.11 -0.62
N PHE A 568 -18.76 12.09 0.34
CA PHE A 568 -19.08 11.92 1.76
C PHE A 568 -18.41 13.00 2.58
N SER A 569 -19.12 13.52 3.59
CA SER A 569 -18.54 14.53 4.48
C SER A 569 -17.26 14.07 5.19
N ARG A 570 -17.08 12.74 5.33
CA ARG A 570 -15.88 12.03 5.82
C ARG A 570 -15.92 10.57 5.39
N THR A 571 -14.79 9.97 5.01
CA THR A 571 -14.68 8.51 4.83
C THR A 571 -14.15 7.77 6.06
N CYS A 572 -13.71 8.48 7.10
CA CYS A 572 -13.38 7.93 8.40
C CYS A 572 -14.20 8.63 9.49
N THR A 573 -14.91 7.86 10.31
CA THR A 573 -15.84 8.40 11.33
C THR A 573 -15.88 7.55 12.58
N ILE A 574 -16.32 8.15 13.69
CA ILE A 574 -16.52 7.44 14.97
C ILE A 574 -17.92 6.85 15.00
N VAL A 575 -18.09 5.67 15.59
CA VAL A 575 -19.41 5.07 15.89
C VAL A 575 -20.38 6.13 16.47
N GLY A 576 -21.60 6.14 15.94
CA GLY A 576 -22.66 7.07 16.33
C GLY A 576 -22.54 8.48 15.75
N THR A 577 -21.41 8.83 15.15
CA THR A 577 -21.23 10.13 14.48
C THR A 577 -21.95 10.13 13.14
N ALA A 578 -22.74 11.17 12.92
CA ALA A 578 -23.47 11.36 11.68
C ALA A 578 -22.54 11.83 10.55
N ILE A 579 -22.65 11.21 9.37
CA ILE A 579 -22.00 11.64 8.13
C ILE A 579 -23.05 11.97 7.08
N THR A 580 -22.74 12.92 6.20
CA THR A 580 -23.58 13.28 5.06
C THR A 580 -23.11 12.53 3.83
N LEU A 581 -24.04 11.85 3.16
CA LEU A 581 -23.86 11.31 1.82
C LEU A 581 -24.41 12.32 0.80
N ASP A 582 -23.64 12.63 -0.24
CA ASP A 582 -24.02 13.60 -1.26
C ASP A 582 -23.85 13.04 -2.69
N ALA A 583 -24.94 13.06 -3.47
CA ALA A 583 -24.94 12.73 -4.89
C ALA A 583 -25.24 13.94 -5.80
N SER A 584 -25.13 15.17 -5.27
CA SER A 584 -25.58 16.42 -5.92
C SER A 584 -24.82 16.75 -7.20
N ARG A 585 -23.61 16.21 -7.35
CA ARG A 585 -22.75 16.38 -8.53
C ARG A 585 -22.98 15.33 -9.61
N SER A 586 -23.90 14.38 -9.38
CA SER A 586 -24.35 13.46 -10.42
C SER A 586 -24.91 14.24 -11.60
N SER A 587 -24.76 13.70 -12.80
CA SER A 587 -25.20 14.36 -14.03
C SER A 587 -25.93 13.40 -14.95
N ASP A 588 -26.70 13.92 -15.88
CA ASP A 588 -27.37 13.14 -16.90
C ASP A 588 -27.31 13.90 -18.23
N PRO A 589 -26.95 13.25 -19.36
CA PRO A 589 -26.88 13.93 -20.66
C PRO A 589 -28.23 14.42 -21.19
N ASN A 590 -29.33 13.81 -20.72
CA ASN A 590 -30.68 13.99 -21.25
C ASN A 590 -31.62 14.73 -20.27
N HIS A 591 -31.31 14.72 -18.98
CA HIS A 591 -32.17 15.24 -17.91
C HIS A 591 -31.43 16.18 -16.96
N ALA A 592 -32.18 17.03 -16.26
CA ALA A 592 -31.61 17.90 -15.24
C ALA A 592 -31.26 17.10 -13.97
N THR A 593 -30.10 17.37 -13.36
CA THR A 593 -29.67 16.73 -12.11
C THR A 593 -30.72 16.79 -10.99
N SER A 594 -31.48 17.88 -10.91
CA SER A 594 -32.56 18.07 -9.91
C SER A 594 -33.74 17.10 -10.08
N SER A 595 -33.87 16.46 -11.24
CA SER A 595 -34.93 15.49 -11.54
C SER A 595 -34.52 14.04 -11.31
N LEU A 596 -33.23 13.76 -11.13
CA LEU A 596 -32.73 12.42 -10.89
C LEU A 596 -33.21 11.93 -9.52
N LEU A 597 -33.54 10.66 -9.39
CA LEU A 597 -33.74 10.00 -8.10
C LEU A 597 -32.42 9.39 -7.64
N VAL A 598 -32.17 9.41 -6.34
CA VAL A 598 -31.04 8.71 -5.70
C VAL A 598 -31.55 7.73 -4.65
N GLU A 599 -30.91 6.57 -4.59
CA GLU A 599 -31.03 5.56 -3.55
C GLU A 599 -29.62 5.13 -3.12
N TRP A 600 -29.41 4.83 -1.85
CA TRP A 600 -28.11 4.47 -1.28
C TRP A 600 -28.12 3.02 -0.79
N ASP A 601 -27.08 2.29 -1.13
CA ASP A 601 -26.65 1.05 -0.50
C ASP A 601 -25.56 1.45 0.52
N ILE A 602 -25.89 1.34 1.80
CA ILE A 602 -25.10 1.90 2.91
C ILE A 602 -24.16 0.85 3.52
N ASN A 603 -24.38 -0.44 3.20
CA ASN A 603 -23.63 -1.54 3.80
C ASN A 603 -22.85 -2.39 2.76
N GLY A 604 -23.09 -2.20 1.46
CA GLY A 604 -22.43 -2.89 0.37
C GLY A 604 -22.98 -4.29 0.10
N ASP A 605 -24.20 -4.61 0.55
CA ASP A 605 -24.81 -5.93 0.35
C ASP A 605 -25.55 -6.06 -1.00
N GLY A 606 -25.58 -4.99 -1.80
CA GLY A 606 -26.25 -4.93 -3.10
C GLY A 606 -27.74 -4.56 -3.01
N VAL A 607 -28.28 -4.34 -1.81
CA VAL A 607 -29.62 -3.82 -1.56
C VAL A 607 -29.54 -2.32 -1.28
N PHE A 608 -30.39 -1.53 -1.93
CA PHE A 608 -30.47 -0.09 -1.68
C PHE A 608 -31.40 0.17 -0.49
N ASP A 609 -30.83 0.60 0.62
CA ASP A 609 -31.46 0.79 1.94
C ASP A 609 -32.40 2.00 2.02
N THR A 610 -32.19 3.00 1.17
CA THR A 610 -32.98 4.24 1.20
C THR A 610 -34.03 4.28 0.09
N ALA A 611 -35.20 4.87 0.38
CA ALA A 611 -36.20 5.12 -0.64
C ALA A 611 -35.72 6.13 -1.72
N PRO A 612 -36.15 5.99 -2.99
CA PRO A 612 -35.77 6.91 -4.04
C PRO A 612 -36.22 8.35 -3.76
N THR A 613 -35.29 9.29 -3.87
CA THR A 613 -35.56 10.71 -3.61
C THR A 613 -34.84 11.64 -4.58
N THR A 614 -35.44 12.79 -4.87
CA THR A 614 -34.75 13.88 -5.60
C THR A 614 -33.82 14.68 -4.69
N GLN A 615 -33.96 14.56 -3.37
CA GLN A 615 -32.99 15.11 -2.42
C GLN A 615 -31.68 14.34 -2.54
N LYS A 616 -30.64 15.00 -3.03
CA LYS A 616 -29.35 14.36 -3.34
C LYS A 616 -28.47 14.12 -2.12
N GLN A 617 -28.87 14.66 -0.96
CA GLN A 617 -28.14 14.53 0.29
C GLN A 617 -28.98 13.80 1.33
N THR A 618 -28.32 12.98 2.14
CA THR A 618 -28.90 12.33 3.31
C THR A 618 -27.85 12.21 4.40
N THR A 619 -28.29 12.06 5.65
CA THR A 619 -27.40 11.88 6.80
C THR A 619 -27.61 10.49 7.39
N ILE A 620 -26.52 9.80 7.70
CA ILE A 620 -26.53 8.46 8.29
C ILE A 620 -25.55 8.40 9.48
N SER A 621 -25.76 7.44 10.39
CA SER A 621 -24.79 7.10 11.43
C SER A 621 -24.71 5.59 11.58
N PHE A 622 -23.56 5.10 12.01
CA PHE A 622 -23.30 3.68 12.18
C PHE A 622 -23.23 3.32 13.65
N ALA A 623 -23.97 2.28 14.05
CA ALA A 623 -24.02 1.81 15.43
C ALA A 623 -22.86 0.88 15.81
N THR A 624 -22.16 0.33 14.81
CA THR A 624 -21.07 -0.62 14.99
C THR A 624 -19.85 -0.19 14.20
N PRO A 625 -18.63 -0.46 14.71
CA PRO A 625 -17.41 -0.17 13.99
C PRO A 625 -17.22 -1.13 12.78
N GLY A 626 -16.13 -0.94 12.05
CA GLY A 626 -15.75 -1.70 10.86
C GLY A 626 -15.90 -0.91 9.56
N THR A 627 -15.65 -1.58 8.43
CA THR A 627 -15.67 -0.97 7.10
C THR A 627 -17.03 -1.12 6.42
N ARG A 628 -17.38 -0.18 5.54
CA ARG A 628 -18.63 -0.17 4.76
C ARG A 628 -18.32 0.25 3.32
N LEU A 629 -18.84 -0.48 2.34
CA LEU A 629 -18.80 -0.05 0.95
C LEU A 629 -20.11 0.68 0.64
N ILE A 630 -20.06 2.00 0.47
CA ILE A 630 -21.25 2.81 0.22
C ILE A 630 -21.31 3.19 -1.25
N GLN A 631 -22.46 2.97 -1.89
CA GLN A 631 -22.72 3.35 -3.28
C GLN A 631 -24.13 3.90 -3.47
N ALA A 632 -24.36 4.59 -4.58
CA ALA A 632 -25.67 5.13 -4.92
C ALA A 632 -26.14 4.65 -6.30
N ARG A 633 -27.45 4.37 -6.39
CA ARG A 633 -28.15 4.20 -7.67
C ARG A 633 -28.84 5.50 -8.03
N LEU A 634 -28.59 5.97 -9.25
CA LEU A 634 -29.25 7.12 -9.83
C LEU A 634 -30.24 6.63 -10.88
N THR A 635 -31.46 7.15 -10.83
CA THR A 635 -32.52 6.88 -11.82
C THR A 635 -32.98 8.17 -12.47
N ASP A 636 -33.02 8.21 -13.79
CA ASP A 636 -33.54 9.36 -14.52
C ASP A 636 -35.06 9.33 -14.71
N PRO A 637 -35.70 10.42 -15.15
CA PRO A 637 -37.13 10.46 -15.44
C PRO A 637 -37.62 9.50 -16.54
N ALA A 638 -36.72 9.01 -17.40
CA ALA A 638 -37.03 8.03 -18.44
C ALA A 638 -36.88 6.57 -17.94
N GLY A 639 -36.46 6.37 -16.69
CA GLY A 639 -36.28 5.07 -16.05
C GLY A 639 -34.91 4.42 -16.27
N ALA A 640 -33.96 5.09 -16.92
CA ALA A 640 -32.59 4.59 -17.04
C ALA A 640 -31.86 4.72 -15.70
N GLN A 641 -31.01 3.74 -15.40
CA GLN A 641 -30.33 3.63 -14.11
C GLN A 641 -28.83 3.41 -14.27
N ALA A 642 -28.05 3.96 -13.33
CA ALA A 642 -26.63 3.67 -13.17
C ALA A 642 -26.26 3.67 -11.69
N VAL A 643 -25.26 2.87 -11.32
CA VAL A 643 -24.75 2.75 -9.95
C VAL A 643 -23.34 3.34 -9.89
N SER A 644 -23.04 4.11 -8.85
CA SER A 644 -21.69 4.65 -8.62
C SER A 644 -20.71 3.53 -8.29
N VAL A 645 -19.42 3.74 -8.55
CA VAL A 645 -18.39 2.94 -7.87
C VAL A 645 -18.54 3.15 -6.35
N PRO A 646 -18.43 2.09 -5.52
CA PRO A 646 -18.52 2.25 -4.08
C PRO A 646 -17.29 2.99 -3.54
N ILE A 647 -17.48 3.73 -2.44
CA ILE A 647 -16.41 4.34 -1.64
C ILE A 647 -16.39 3.63 -0.29
N GLY A 648 -15.20 3.21 0.14
CA GLY A 648 -14.98 2.54 1.42
C GLY A 648 -14.95 3.52 2.59
N VAL A 649 -15.86 3.35 3.54
CA VAL A 649 -15.95 4.13 4.79
C VAL A 649 -15.47 3.29 5.96
N ARG A 650 -14.58 3.85 6.78
CA ARG A 650 -14.14 3.26 8.06
C ARG A 650 -14.90 3.87 9.22
N VAL A 651 -15.53 3.02 10.02
CA VAL A 651 -16.17 3.39 11.28
C VAL A 651 -15.31 2.86 12.42
N VAL A 652 -14.76 3.75 13.24
CA VAL A 652 -13.83 3.40 14.33
C VAL A 652 -14.46 3.63 15.70
N LEU A 653 -13.93 2.95 16.71
CA LEU A 653 -14.17 3.37 18.09
C LEU A 653 -13.26 4.56 18.43
N PRO A 654 -13.69 5.48 19.32
CA PRO A 654 -13.05 6.78 19.54
C PRO A 654 -11.60 6.77 20.07
N ALA A 655 -11.02 5.61 20.38
CA ALA A 655 -9.64 5.46 20.85
C ALA A 655 -8.99 4.15 20.41
N ASP A 656 -9.51 3.56 19.32
CA ASP A 656 -9.02 2.32 18.74
C ASP A 656 -7.95 2.66 17.70
N SER A 657 -6.69 2.64 18.13
CA SER A 657 -5.52 3.05 17.35
C SER A 657 -5.02 1.98 16.38
N ASN A 658 -5.25 0.69 16.69
CA ASN A 658 -4.84 -0.43 15.86
C ASN A 658 -5.97 -0.95 14.95
N PHE A 659 -7.16 -0.37 15.05
CA PHE A 659 -8.37 -0.69 14.30
C PHE A 659 -8.86 -2.13 14.48
N ASP A 660 -8.60 -2.74 15.63
CA ASP A 660 -9.05 -4.11 15.94
C ASP A 660 -10.49 -4.17 16.49
N ASN A 661 -11.19 -3.03 16.50
CA ASN A 661 -12.52 -2.80 17.05
C ASN A 661 -12.60 -2.99 18.57
N ARG A 662 -11.49 -2.78 19.28
CA ARG A 662 -11.41 -2.78 20.75
C ARG A 662 -10.70 -1.51 21.22
N ILE A 663 -10.90 -1.16 22.49
CA ILE A 663 -10.15 -0.08 23.14
C ILE A 663 -9.48 -0.67 24.38
N ASP A 664 -8.27 -1.21 24.18
CA ASP A 664 -7.62 -2.04 25.19
C ASP A 664 -6.15 -1.67 25.47
N GLN A 665 -5.43 -2.58 26.12
CA GLN A 665 -4.04 -2.37 26.50
C GLN A 665 -3.13 -2.14 25.30
N THR A 666 -3.51 -2.63 24.12
CA THR A 666 -2.77 -2.43 22.88
C THR A 666 -2.82 -0.96 22.48
N ASP A 667 -3.99 -0.33 22.54
CA ASP A 667 -4.13 1.11 22.27
C ASP A 667 -3.41 1.97 23.30
N ALA A 668 -3.51 1.60 24.57
CA ALA A 668 -2.75 2.28 25.62
C ALA A 668 -1.24 2.20 25.39
N LYS A 669 -0.73 1.07 24.87
CA LYS A 669 0.70 0.91 24.56
C LYS A 669 1.12 1.79 23.38
N ILE A 670 0.29 1.89 22.35
CA ILE A 670 0.53 2.76 21.20
C ILE A 670 0.59 4.22 21.65
N LEU A 671 -0.45 4.69 22.36
CA LEU A 671 -0.48 6.04 22.92
C LEU A 671 0.74 6.31 23.84
N ALA A 672 1.09 5.37 24.71
CA ALA A 672 2.22 5.53 25.62
C ALA A 672 3.58 5.56 24.89
N ALA A 673 3.73 4.79 23.81
CA ALA A 673 4.95 4.77 23.00
C ALA A 673 5.21 6.13 22.32
N HIS A 674 4.15 6.87 22.00
CA HIS A 674 4.23 8.17 21.34
C HIS A 674 4.00 9.37 22.27
N TRP A 675 3.94 9.15 23.59
CA TRP A 675 3.62 10.21 24.55
C TRP A 675 4.52 11.45 24.43
N GLY A 676 3.91 12.60 24.19
CA GLY A 676 4.57 13.89 24.01
C GLY A 676 5.25 14.08 22.66
N MET A 677 5.07 13.16 21.71
CA MET A 677 5.53 13.31 20.33
C MET A 677 4.55 14.17 19.53
N SER A 678 5.09 14.93 18.58
CA SER A 678 4.35 15.78 17.63
C SER A 678 4.44 15.21 16.21
N GLY A 679 3.51 15.60 15.35
CA GLY A 679 3.40 15.09 13.98
C GLY A 679 2.84 13.66 13.93
N MET A 680 2.02 13.31 14.91
CA MET A 680 1.43 11.98 15.12
C MET A 680 0.06 11.89 14.44
N THR A 681 -0.36 10.68 14.14
CA THR A 681 -1.66 10.35 13.53
C THR A 681 -2.54 9.59 14.53
N TRP A 682 -3.78 9.29 14.13
CA TRP A 682 -4.67 8.43 14.91
C TRP A 682 -4.02 7.08 15.28
N ALA A 683 -3.31 6.47 14.32
CA ALA A 683 -2.64 5.19 14.53
C ALA A 683 -1.45 5.27 15.51
N ASP A 684 -0.98 6.48 15.82
CA ASP A 684 0.05 6.74 16.81
C ASP A 684 -0.54 7.05 18.20
N GLY A 685 -1.88 7.12 18.32
CA GLY A 685 -2.59 7.43 19.56
C GLY A 685 -2.96 8.91 19.73
N ASP A 686 -2.94 9.70 18.66
CA ASP A 686 -3.50 11.06 18.62
C ASP A 686 -5.00 10.95 18.27
N PHE A 687 -5.84 10.82 19.31
CA PHE A 687 -7.26 10.52 19.18
C PHE A 687 -8.13 11.77 18.93
N ASN A 688 -7.53 12.95 18.91
CA ASN A 688 -8.20 14.20 18.53
C ASN A 688 -7.68 14.81 17.23
N ASN A 689 -6.65 14.20 16.60
CA ASN A 689 -5.92 14.65 15.41
C ASN A 689 -5.36 16.08 15.51
N ASP A 690 -4.96 16.52 16.71
CA ASP A 690 -4.32 17.81 16.90
C ASP A 690 -2.83 17.81 16.50
N GLY A 691 -2.30 16.62 16.19
CA GLY A 691 -0.92 16.35 15.80
C GLY A 691 -0.01 16.05 16.99
N MET A 692 -0.50 15.94 18.22
CA MET A 692 0.30 15.62 19.40
C MET A 692 -0.36 14.60 20.31
N VAL A 693 0.38 13.55 20.67
CA VAL A 693 -0.09 12.58 21.67
C VAL A 693 0.13 13.12 23.08
N ASN A 694 -0.95 13.43 23.78
CA ASN A 694 -0.91 14.14 25.06
C ASN A 694 -2.04 13.72 26.03
N ALA A 695 -2.24 14.51 27.09
CA ALA A 695 -3.23 14.21 28.12
C ALA A 695 -4.68 14.22 27.63
N ILE A 696 -4.98 14.93 26.53
CA ILE A 696 -6.30 14.91 25.90
C ILE A 696 -6.56 13.53 25.30
N ASP A 697 -5.58 12.95 24.61
CA ASP A 697 -5.71 11.60 24.03
C ASP A 697 -5.84 10.54 25.11
N ALA A 698 -5.06 10.64 26.18
CA ALA A 698 -5.22 9.74 27.33
C ALA A 698 -6.61 9.87 27.97
N ALA A 699 -7.20 11.07 27.98
CA ALA A 699 -8.56 11.26 28.47
C ALA A 699 -9.61 10.65 27.53
N ILE A 700 -9.42 10.74 26.21
CA ILE A 700 -10.28 10.09 25.22
C ILE A 700 -10.19 8.57 25.36
N LEU A 701 -8.98 8.02 25.46
CA LEU A 701 -8.74 6.60 25.71
C LEU A 701 -9.40 6.13 27.00
N ALA A 702 -9.20 6.86 28.10
CA ALA A 702 -9.76 6.49 29.40
C ALA A 702 -11.29 6.59 29.45
N ALA A 703 -11.88 7.61 28.81
CA ALA A 703 -13.32 7.81 28.77
C ALA A 703 -14.04 6.71 27.95
N ASN A 704 -13.35 6.17 26.95
CA ASN A 704 -13.88 5.15 26.06
C ASN A 704 -13.25 3.78 26.31
N TRP A 705 -12.53 3.64 27.43
CA TRP A 705 -11.88 2.40 27.82
C TRP A 705 -12.95 1.31 27.92
N THR A 706 -12.99 0.49 26.89
CA THR A 706 -13.72 -0.75 26.90
C THR A 706 -12.61 -1.76 27.01
N PRO A 707 -12.10 -2.02 28.25
CA PRO A 707 -11.19 -3.13 28.39
C PRO A 707 -11.90 -4.29 27.72
N THR A 708 -11.14 -5.26 27.26
CA THR A 708 -11.72 -6.59 27.23
C THR A 708 -12.27 -6.80 28.64
N ILE A 709 -13.57 -6.49 28.86
CA ILE A 709 -14.37 -7.23 29.77
C ILE A 709 -14.21 -8.57 29.09
N VAL A 710 -13.27 -9.34 29.62
CA VAL A 710 -13.48 -10.76 29.75
C VAL A 710 -14.83 -10.77 30.46
N VAL A 711 -15.93 -10.66 29.68
CA VAL A 711 -17.29 -10.93 30.16
C VAL A 711 -17.03 -12.29 30.71
N PRO A 712 -16.93 -12.47 32.05
CA PRO A 712 -16.19 -13.60 32.60
C PRO A 712 -16.76 -14.81 31.89
N LEU A 713 -16.03 -15.33 30.89
CA LEU A 713 -16.63 -16.25 29.96
C LEU A 713 -16.81 -17.42 30.87
N LEU A 714 -18.08 -17.72 31.15
CA LEU A 714 -18.38 -18.68 32.18
C LEU A 714 -17.69 -19.96 31.72
N PRO A 715 -16.64 -20.45 32.41
CA PRO A 715 -15.72 -21.39 31.76
C PRO A 715 -16.49 -22.60 31.25
N GLY A 716 -16.51 -22.84 29.93
CA GLY A 716 -17.41 -23.82 29.32
C GLY A 716 -18.57 -23.28 28.48
N ASP A 717 -18.80 -21.97 28.45
CA ASP A 717 -19.83 -21.29 27.64
C ASP A 717 -19.22 -20.89 26.29
N ALA A 718 -19.43 -21.73 25.27
CA ALA A 718 -18.86 -21.55 23.94
C ALA A 718 -19.74 -20.67 23.05
N ASN A 719 -21.06 -20.64 23.24
CA ASN A 719 -21.95 -19.84 22.41
C ASN A 719 -22.16 -18.40 22.95
N GLY A 720 -21.66 -18.10 24.16
CA GLY A 720 -21.73 -16.80 24.79
C GLY A 720 -23.14 -16.43 25.28
N ASP A 721 -24.03 -17.41 25.44
CA ASP A 721 -25.41 -17.21 25.87
C ASP A 721 -25.55 -17.03 27.39
N ARG A 722 -24.43 -17.05 28.11
CA ARG A 722 -24.29 -16.91 29.56
C ARG A 722 -24.76 -18.13 30.36
N VAL A 723 -24.93 -19.29 29.72
CA VAL A 723 -25.38 -20.54 30.34
C VAL A 723 -24.54 -21.72 29.83
N VAL A 724 -23.72 -22.33 30.68
CA VAL A 724 -22.98 -23.56 30.29
C VAL A 724 -23.94 -24.74 30.21
N ASN A 725 -24.24 -25.23 29.00
CA ASN A 725 -25.22 -26.28 28.80
C ASN A 725 -24.86 -27.25 27.64
N GLU A 726 -25.84 -28.03 27.19
CA GLU A 726 -25.65 -29.02 26.12
C GLU A 726 -25.26 -28.38 24.77
N ALA A 727 -25.64 -27.12 24.54
CA ALA A 727 -25.25 -26.37 23.34
C ALA A 727 -23.73 -26.19 23.27
N ASP A 728 -23.08 -25.88 24.39
CA ASP A 728 -21.63 -25.70 24.45
C ASP A 728 -20.90 -27.02 24.31
N ALA A 729 -21.44 -28.08 24.93
CA ALA A 729 -20.89 -29.42 24.81
C ALA A 729 -20.91 -29.91 23.34
N LYS A 730 -21.92 -29.50 22.56
CA LYS A 730 -21.99 -29.78 21.11
C LYS A 730 -20.94 -29.01 20.32
N ILE A 731 -20.67 -27.76 20.68
CA ILE A 731 -19.63 -26.95 20.03
C ILE A 731 -18.25 -27.57 20.29
N LEU A 732 -17.93 -27.85 21.56
CA LEU A 732 -16.69 -28.52 21.95
C LEU A 732 -16.54 -29.89 21.27
N ALA A 733 -17.59 -30.72 21.25
CA ALA A 733 -17.54 -32.02 20.60
C ALA A 733 -17.32 -31.94 19.08
N SER A 734 -17.85 -30.90 18.43
CA SER A 734 -17.72 -30.69 16.98
C SER A 734 -16.29 -30.29 16.56
N ASN A 735 -15.50 -29.81 17.52
CA ASN A 735 -14.13 -29.34 17.30
C ASN A 735 -13.07 -30.18 18.03
N TRP A 736 -13.46 -31.31 18.60
CA TRP A 736 -12.55 -32.19 19.35
C TRP A 736 -11.30 -32.56 18.55
N GLY A 737 -10.13 -32.30 19.13
CA GLY A 737 -8.81 -32.59 18.54
C GLY A 737 -8.37 -31.65 17.42
N LYS A 738 -9.11 -30.58 17.13
CA LYS A 738 -8.70 -29.55 16.16
C LYS A 738 -7.78 -28.51 16.82
N THR A 739 -6.79 -28.04 16.06
CA THR A 739 -5.85 -26.98 16.44
C THR A 739 -6.27 -25.61 15.88
N GLY A 740 -5.73 -24.52 16.44
CA GLY A 740 -6.08 -23.15 16.06
C GLY A 740 -7.50 -22.74 16.47
N MET A 741 -8.07 -23.44 17.47
CA MET A 741 -9.44 -23.20 17.91
C MET A 741 -9.50 -22.00 18.85
N THR A 742 -10.67 -21.36 18.87
CA THR A 742 -10.99 -20.24 19.76
C THR A 742 -11.91 -20.70 20.89
N TRP A 743 -12.10 -19.85 21.90
CA TRP A 743 -13.09 -20.07 22.96
C TRP A 743 -14.48 -20.42 22.42
N ALA A 744 -14.95 -19.69 21.42
CA ALA A 744 -16.26 -19.92 20.79
C ALA A 744 -16.35 -21.24 20.01
N GLN A 745 -15.22 -21.93 19.84
CA GLN A 745 -15.11 -23.24 19.21
C GLN A 745 -14.83 -24.35 20.24
N GLY A 746 -14.77 -24.03 21.53
CA GLY A 746 -14.65 -24.99 22.63
C GLY A 746 -13.26 -25.12 23.24
N ASP A 747 -12.33 -24.21 22.95
CA ASP A 747 -11.02 -24.10 23.63
C ASP A 747 -11.15 -23.17 24.84
N PHE A 748 -11.39 -23.74 26.02
CA PHE A 748 -11.69 -23.00 27.24
C PHE A 748 -10.45 -22.68 28.09
N ASN A 749 -9.26 -23.14 27.68
CA ASN A 749 -7.98 -22.79 28.31
C ASN A 749 -7.07 -21.93 27.41
N ASN A 750 -7.50 -21.61 26.18
CA ASN A 750 -6.78 -20.83 25.17
C ASN A 750 -5.41 -21.44 24.80
N ASP A 751 -5.29 -22.77 24.80
CA ASP A 751 -4.07 -23.45 24.34
C ASP A 751 -4.06 -23.75 22.83
N GLY A 752 -5.14 -23.39 22.13
CA GLY A 752 -5.33 -23.57 20.70
C GLY A 752 -5.80 -24.98 20.32
N LEU A 753 -6.03 -25.89 21.26
CA LEU A 753 -6.39 -27.31 21.02
C LEU A 753 -7.58 -27.75 21.88
N VAL A 754 -8.71 -28.05 21.24
CA VAL A 754 -9.89 -28.59 21.96
C VAL A 754 -9.65 -30.04 22.39
N ASN A 755 -9.48 -30.29 23.69
CA ASN A 755 -9.14 -31.59 24.24
C ASN A 755 -9.84 -31.90 25.60
N ALA A 756 -9.33 -32.92 26.31
CA ALA A 756 -9.87 -33.36 27.59
C ALA A 756 -9.83 -32.30 28.71
N ILE A 757 -8.93 -31.33 28.61
CA ILE A 757 -8.83 -30.21 29.54
C ILE A 757 -10.04 -29.28 29.37
N ASP A 758 -10.43 -28.98 28.12
CA ASP A 758 -11.62 -28.17 27.83
C ASP A 758 -12.91 -28.87 28.24
N ALA A 759 -13.00 -30.18 28.00
CA ALA A 759 -14.14 -30.96 28.49
C ALA A 759 -14.23 -30.95 30.02
N ALA A 760 -13.09 -30.96 30.72
CA ALA A 760 -13.07 -30.85 32.18
C ALA A 760 -13.50 -29.46 32.66
N ILE A 761 -13.11 -28.40 31.94
CA ILE A 761 -13.55 -27.02 32.20
C ILE A 761 -15.06 -26.90 32.01
N LEU A 762 -15.60 -27.36 30.89
CA LEU A 762 -17.04 -27.33 30.62
C LEU A 762 -17.83 -28.16 31.65
N ALA A 763 -17.37 -29.36 31.98
CA ALA A 763 -18.03 -30.22 32.95
C ALA A 763 -18.04 -29.62 34.36
N ALA A 764 -16.97 -28.92 34.75
CA ALA A 764 -16.86 -28.27 36.06
C ALA A 764 -17.87 -27.11 36.26
N HIS A 765 -18.36 -26.52 35.17
CA HIS A 765 -19.23 -25.35 35.20
C HIS A 765 -20.61 -25.62 34.57
N PHE A 766 -20.92 -26.87 34.24
CA PHE A 766 -22.19 -27.24 33.62
C PHE A 766 -23.40 -26.83 34.48
N GLY A 767 -24.34 -26.10 33.86
CA GLY A 767 -25.52 -25.55 34.51
C GLY A 767 -25.30 -24.22 35.24
N MET A 768 -24.09 -23.64 35.20
CA MET A 768 -23.89 -22.27 35.70
C MET A 768 -24.55 -21.25 34.76
N THR A 769 -25.04 -20.15 35.33
CA THR A 769 -25.70 -19.06 34.60
C THR A 769 -25.20 -17.72 35.13
N LEU A 770 -24.86 -16.76 34.26
CA LEU A 770 -24.63 -15.38 34.70
C LEU A 770 -25.95 -14.58 34.70
N PRO A 771 -26.07 -13.54 35.54
CA PRO A 771 -27.22 -12.64 35.50
C PRO A 771 -27.39 -12.01 34.09
N PRO A 772 -28.63 -11.72 33.68
CA PRO A 772 -28.88 -10.94 32.47
C PRO A 772 -28.11 -9.61 32.52
N PRO A 773 -27.62 -9.09 31.38
CA PRO A 773 -27.12 -7.71 31.36
C PRO A 773 -28.27 -6.83 31.86
N GLY A 774 -27.99 -5.94 32.82
CA GLY A 774 -28.98 -4.98 33.26
C GLY A 774 -29.51 -4.22 32.05
N GLU A 775 -30.81 -4.36 31.76
CA GLU A 775 -31.47 -3.57 30.74
C GLU A 775 -31.19 -2.10 31.05
N ALA A 776 -30.58 -1.40 30.09
CA ALA A 776 -30.57 0.05 30.09
C ALA A 776 -32.04 0.50 30.12
N THR A 777 -32.51 0.97 31.27
CA THR A 777 -33.82 1.60 31.38
C THR A 777 -33.86 2.80 30.43
N PRO A 778 -34.95 3.02 29.67
CA PRO A 778 -35.08 4.20 28.84
C PRO A 778 -34.95 5.45 29.70
N VAL A 779 -33.94 6.27 29.44
CA VAL A 779 -33.86 7.61 30.03
C VAL A 779 -34.82 8.48 29.21
N GLU A 780 -35.86 9.01 29.84
CA GLU A 780 -36.73 10.02 29.23
C GLU A 780 -35.89 11.21 28.72
N PRO A 781 -36.31 11.87 27.62
CA PRO A 781 -35.57 12.98 27.04
C PRO A 781 -35.53 14.16 28.02
N VAL A 782 -34.35 14.42 28.60
CA VAL A 782 -34.07 15.66 29.31
C VAL A 782 -33.86 16.76 28.27
N VAL A 783 -34.89 17.57 28.07
CA VAL A 783 -34.77 18.90 27.48
C VAL A 783 -34.07 19.82 28.47
N ASP A 784 -32.74 19.97 28.36
CA ASP A 784 -32.11 21.27 28.58
C ASP A 784 -30.78 21.37 27.82
N ALA A 785 -30.66 22.45 27.07
CA ALA A 785 -29.51 22.79 26.25
C ALA A 785 -28.61 23.74 27.02
N SER A 786 -27.31 23.43 27.11
CA SER A 786 -26.26 24.45 27.22
C SER A 786 -24.92 23.89 26.74
N PRO A 787 -24.21 24.57 25.82
CA PRO A 787 -22.87 24.18 25.41
C PRO A 787 -21.87 24.40 26.55
N PHE A 788 -21.00 23.43 26.79
CA PHE A 788 -19.96 23.51 27.82
C PHE A 788 -18.85 24.47 27.37
N VAL A 789 -18.88 25.69 27.90
CA VAL A 789 -17.77 26.66 27.86
C VAL A 789 -16.94 26.48 29.14
N GLY A 790 -15.69 26.05 29.00
CA GLY A 790 -14.69 26.06 30.07
C GLY A 790 -14.09 27.46 30.31
N PRO A 791 -13.64 27.78 31.54
CA PRO A 791 -13.38 29.16 31.97
C PRO A 791 -12.00 29.69 31.55
N LEU A 792 -11.96 30.89 30.98
CA LEU A 792 -10.74 31.70 30.82
C LEU A 792 -10.48 32.52 32.10
N PRO A 793 -9.23 32.64 32.60
CA PRO A 793 -8.88 33.61 33.63
C PRO A 793 -8.77 35.02 33.04
N ALA A 794 -9.42 35.99 33.69
CA ALA A 794 -9.42 37.39 33.29
C ALA A 794 -8.27 38.21 33.90
N GLY A 795 -7.66 39.05 33.05
CA GLY A 795 -6.92 40.28 33.40
C GLY A 795 -5.61 40.42 32.61
N GLY A 796 -5.38 41.36 31.68
CA GLY A 796 -6.18 42.43 31.09
C GLY A 796 -5.25 43.61 30.74
N VAL A 797 -5.03 43.92 29.44
CA VAL A 797 -4.77 45.30 28.98
C VAL A 797 -5.14 45.52 27.50
N SER A 798 -6.11 46.42 27.30
CA SER A 798 -6.50 47.25 26.15
C SER A 798 -5.70 47.22 24.83
N SER A 799 -6.39 46.94 23.72
CA SER A 799 -6.41 47.86 22.56
C SER A 799 -7.70 47.71 21.73
N ALA A 800 -8.45 48.81 21.62
CA ALA A 800 -9.64 48.91 20.79
C ALA A 800 -9.27 49.25 19.35
N ARG A 801 -9.76 48.50 18.36
CA ARG A 801 -9.82 48.94 16.96
C ARG A 801 -11.27 49.14 16.53
N GLN A 802 -11.53 50.35 16.06
CA GLN A 802 -12.78 50.85 15.49
C GLN A 802 -13.06 50.26 14.09
N PRO A 803 -14.32 50.28 13.60
CA PRO A 803 -14.67 49.77 12.27
C PRO A 803 -14.26 50.74 11.16
N ILE A 804 -13.66 50.21 10.09
CA ILE A 804 -13.29 50.99 8.89
C ILE A 804 -14.51 51.14 7.98
N GLN A 805 -14.93 52.39 7.76
CA GLN A 805 -15.88 52.77 6.71
C GLN A 805 -15.17 52.95 5.36
N ALA A 806 -15.92 52.69 4.28
CA ALA A 806 -15.50 52.86 2.90
C ALA A 806 -15.13 54.32 2.55
N VAL A 807 -13.97 54.53 1.93
CA VAL A 807 -13.52 55.85 1.46
C VAL A 807 -13.85 56.03 -0.02
N GLN A 808 -14.66 57.05 -0.29
CA GLN A 808 -14.97 57.61 -1.60
C GLN A 808 -13.71 58.15 -2.31
N ARG A 809 -13.57 57.87 -3.61
CA ARG A 809 -12.70 58.64 -4.52
C ARG A 809 -13.52 59.64 -5.33
N LEU A 810 -13.41 60.92 -4.97
CA LEU A 810 -13.54 62.09 -5.87
C LEU A 810 -12.15 62.32 -6.50
N GLY A 811 -11.91 62.63 -7.77
CA GLY A 811 -12.72 62.86 -8.95
C GLY A 811 -11.74 63.32 -10.05
N GLY A 812 -11.98 62.96 -11.32
CA GLY A 812 -11.15 63.37 -12.46
C GLY A 812 -11.53 62.70 -13.77
N ARG A 813 -12.64 63.13 -14.39
CA ARG A 813 -13.04 62.92 -15.80
C ARG A 813 -12.54 64.13 -16.64
N PRO A 814 -12.60 64.17 -18.00
CA PRO A 814 -13.45 63.36 -18.91
C PRO A 814 -12.84 62.89 -20.26
N GLY A 815 -13.58 62.00 -20.94
CA GLY A 815 -13.45 61.70 -22.37
C GLY A 815 -14.40 60.57 -22.79
N GLU A 816 -15.47 60.92 -23.50
CA GLU A 816 -16.64 60.10 -23.86
C GLU A 816 -16.41 59.12 -25.03
N ASN A 817 -17.09 57.97 -25.01
CA ASN A 817 -18.07 57.50 -26.02
C ASN A 817 -18.10 55.97 -26.17
N GLY A 818 -19.32 55.40 -26.28
CA GLY A 818 -19.54 54.19 -27.07
C GLY A 818 -20.28 53.04 -26.39
N THR A 819 -21.60 53.09 -26.44
CA THR A 819 -22.58 52.03 -26.11
C THR A 819 -22.61 50.85 -27.11
N GLN A 820 -23.21 49.73 -26.66
CA GLN A 820 -23.82 48.60 -27.40
C GLN A 820 -22.93 47.44 -27.87
N GLN A 821 -23.10 46.23 -27.30
CA GLN A 821 -23.86 45.11 -27.93
C GLN A 821 -23.74 43.77 -27.18
N ARG A 822 -24.93 43.21 -26.88
CA ARG A 822 -25.42 41.81 -27.01
C ARG A 822 -24.86 40.65 -26.17
N GLU A 823 -25.85 39.96 -25.61
CA GLU A 823 -25.95 38.57 -25.16
C GLU A 823 -25.33 37.50 -26.09
N LEU A 824 -25.00 36.37 -25.44
CA LEU A 824 -24.85 34.97 -25.89
C LEU A 824 -23.43 34.37 -25.77
N LEU A 825 -23.43 33.09 -25.36
CA LEU A 825 -22.34 32.12 -25.12
C LEU A 825 -22.02 32.00 -23.62
N GLY A 826 -22.35 30.91 -22.92
CA GLY A 826 -22.29 29.51 -23.35
C GLY A 826 -20.99 28.92 -22.81
N THR A 827 -21.10 28.29 -21.65
CA THR A 827 -20.04 27.70 -20.82
C THR A 827 -19.29 26.57 -21.54
N GLU A 828 -17.97 26.72 -21.71
CA GLU A 828 -17.00 25.63 -21.86
C GLU A 828 -15.84 25.88 -20.87
N GLN A 829 -15.80 25.15 -19.75
CA GLN A 829 -14.59 24.99 -18.94
C GLN A 829 -13.72 23.93 -19.64
N ARG A 830 -12.55 24.34 -20.13
CA ARG A 830 -11.56 23.45 -20.74
C ARG A 830 -10.46 23.15 -19.73
N ALA A 831 -10.20 21.86 -19.53
CA ALA A 831 -9.01 21.34 -18.88
C ALA A 831 -7.75 21.78 -19.65
N TYR A 832 -6.75 22.28 -18.92
CA TYR A 832 -5.45 22.70 -19.46
C TYR A 832 -4.39 21.69 -19.03
N THR A 833 -3.89 20.91 -19.99
CA THR A 833 -2.67 20.10 -19.86
C THR A 833 -1.43 20.97 -20.05
N LEU A 834 -0.40 20.72 -19.22
CA LEU A 834 0.91 21.38 -19.25
C LEU A 834 1.57 21.27 -20.65
N ARG A 835 2.06 22.40 -21.17
CA ARG A 835 2.71 22.52 -22.46
C ARG A 835 4.23 22.34 -22.34
N SER A 836 4.81 21.51 -23.22
CA SER A 836 6.23 21.57 -23.60
C SER A 836 6.45 22.62 -24.72
N PRO A 837 7.58 23.37 -24.74
CA PRO A 837 7.98 24.14 -25.91
C PRO A 837 9.04 23.41 -26.76
N ASP A 838 8.77 23.32 -28.06
CA ASP A 838 9.73 22.92 -29.10
C ASP A 838 10.61 24.12 -29.55
N VAL A 839 11.91 23.83 -29.63
CA VAL A 839 12.91 24.21 -30.66
C VAL A 839 12.95 25.65 -31.18
N CYS A 840 14.03 26.35 -30.83
CA CYS A 840 14.73 27.25 -31.76
C CYS A 840 16.24 27.23 -31.49
N SER A 841 17.04 26.93 -32.52
CA SER A 841 18.51 26.89 -32.52
C SER A 841 19.12 28.29 -32.82
N PRO A 842 20.45 28.47 -32.94
CA PRO A 842 21.26 29.16 -31.93
C PRO A 842 21.99 30.40 -32.46
N GLU A 843 22.30 31.37 -31.59
CA GLU A 843 23.33 32.39 -31.89
C GLU A 843 24.25 32.64 -30.69
N LEU A 844 25.44 32.03 -30.79
CA LEU A 844 26.78 32.60 -30.62
C LEU A 844 26.94 33.95 -29.88
N LEU A 845 27.77 33.94 -28.82
CA LEU A 845 29.07 34.65 -28.67
C LEU A 845 29.42 34.69 -27.17
N VAL A 846 30.41 33.92 -26.70
CA VAL A 846 31.87 34.19 -26.70
C VAL A 846 32.33 34.89 -25.40
N GLU A 847 33.16 34.13 -24.66
CA GLU A 847 34.34 34.56 -23.89
C GLU A 847 34.12 35.49 -22.67
N SER A 848 34.82 35.35 -21.54
CA SER A 848 36.07 34.66 -21.23
C SER A 848 36.30 34.68 -19.71
N SER A 849 37.04 33.66 -19.24
CA SER A 849 38.18 33.69 -18.30
C SER A 849 38.09 34.54 -17.02
N ALA A 850 38.61 34.19 -15.85
CA ALA A 850 39.49 33.17 -15.29
C ALA A 850 40.13 33.83 -14.05
N ALA A 851 40.70 33.01 -13.16
CA ALA A 851 41.63 33.35 -12.08
C ALA A 851 41.03 33.97 -10.81
N ALA A 852 41.54 33.68 -9.61
CA ALA A 852 42.35 32.59 -9.07
C ALA A 852 42.38 32.81 -7.55
N SER A 853 42.29 31.70 -6.81
CA SER A 853 43.08 31.30 -5.65
C SER A 853 43.50 32.30 -4.53
N ASP A 854 43.13 31.86 -3.32
CA ASP A 854 43.93 31.76 -2.08
C ASP A 854 44.41 33.03 -1.34
N ALA A 855 44.02 33.14 -0.06
CA ALA A 855 44.81 32.55 1.04
C ALA A 855 44.21 32.80 2.45
N ALA A 856 44.25 31.73 3.28
CA ALA A 856 44.62 31.69 4.72
C ALA A 856 43.67 32.36 5.77
N LEU A 857 43.36 31.79 6.96
CA LEU A 857 44.00 30.78 7.82
C LEU A 857 43.02 30.36 8.97
N ALA A 858 43.08 29.07 9.35
CA ALA A 858 43.12 28.44 10.71
C ALA A 858 42.29 29.00 11.89
N GLU A 859 41.77 28.28 12.88
CA GLU A 859 41.78 26.89 13.45
C GLU A 859 40.79 26.99 14.64
N GLU A 860 40.00 26.01 15.09
CA GLU A 860 40.30 24.89 16.01
C GLU A 860 38.90 24.53 16.60
N TYR A 861 38.35 23.31 16.59
CA TYR A 861 38.66 22.13 17.41
C TYR A 861 37.99 20.89 16.76
N GLY A 862 38.68 19.75 16.66
CA GLY A 862 38.12 18.43 16.32
C GLY A 862 37.99 17.51 17.55
N PRO A 863 38.01 16.16 17.41
CA PRO A 863 37.30 15.31 16.46
C PRO A 863 36.45 14.20 17.16
N ALA A 864 35.77 13.38 16.34
CA ALA A 864 34.88 12.26 16.70
C ALA A 864 35.58 11.02 17.31
N ILE A 865 34.87 10.31 18.20
CA ILE A 865 35.09 8.88 18.57
C ILE A 865 33.72 8.22 18.88
N GLU A 866 33.40 7.11 18.20
CA GLU A 866 32.34 6.10 18.45
C GLU A 866 33.02 4.78 18.91
N PRO A 867 32.34 3.66 19.28
CA PRO A 867 31.03 3.42 19.91
C PRO A 867 31.11 2.51 21.17
N ALA A 868 30.08 2.48 22.04
CA ALA A 868 29.86 1.34 22.96
C ALA A 868 28.41 1.21 23.47
N GLY A 869 27.72 0.15 23.02
CA GLY A 869 27.12 -0.88 23.88
C GLY A 869 25.80 -0.61 24.62
N LEU A 870 24.69 -0.96 23.97
CA LEU A 870 23.43 -1.64 24.38
C LEU A 870 23.05 -2.00 25.85
N LEU A 871 23.66 -1.46 26.91
CA LEU A 871 23.32 -1.80 28.31
C LEU A 871 22.93 -0.63 29.24
N ASN A 872 22.79 0.59 28.72
CA ASN A 872 22.52 1.78 29.56
C ASN A 872 21.09 2.37 29.51
N ARG A 873 20.13 1.75 28.82
CA ARG A 873 18.75 2.29 28.77
C ARG A 873 17.83 1.90 29.94
N HIS A 874 18.22 1.00 30.83
CA HIS A 874 17.42 0.64 32.02
C HIS A 874 17.72 1.47 33.29
N ALA A 875 18.84 2.23 33.34
CA ALA A 875 19.23 2.98 34.55
C ALA A 875 18.76 4.45 34.57
N GLY A 876 18.16 4.94 33.48
CA GLY A 876 17.63 6.31 33.38
C GLY A 876 16.31 6.52 34.12
N TRP A 877 15.51 5.47 34.29
CA TRP A 877 14.13 5.59 34.78
C TRP A 877 14.05 5.70 36.31
N SER A 878 14.87 4.94 37.05
CA SER A 878 14.89 5.00 38.52
C SER A 878 15.48 6.31 39.08
N ARG A 879 16.34 7.01 38.33
CA ARG A 879 16.95 8.28 38.77
C ARG A 879 16.06 9.50 38.51
N MET A 880 15.10 9.42 37.59
CA MET A 880 14.15 10.49 37.31
C MET A 880 13.02 10.55 38.36
N VAL A 881 12.57 9.38 38.84
CA VAL A 881 11.54 9.27 39.90
C VAL A 881 12.06 9.71 41.27
N ALA A 882 13.31 9.35 41.62
CA ALA A 882 13.92 9.77 42.89
C ALA A 882 14.18 11.30 42.98
N ARG A 883 14.41 11.97 41.83
CA ARG A 883 14.62 13.43 41.79
C ARG A 883 13.32 14.23 41.92
N ARG A 884 12.17 13.65 41.61
CA ARG A 884 10.85 14.30 41.75
C ARG A 884 10.28 14.26 43.18
N GLN A 885 10.73 13.33 44.03
CA GLN A 885 10.30 13.24 45.43
C GLN A 885 11.10 14.12 46.43
N ALA A 886 12.26 14.65 46.03
CA ALA A 886 13.11 15.45 46.94
C ALA A 886 12.76 16.95 46.98
N ASN A 887 12.00 17.46 46.01
CA ASN A 887 11.63 18.88 45.93
C ASN A 887 10.11 19.03 45.78
N ARG A 888 9.37 18.92 46.89
CA ARG A 888 8.11 19.62 47.18
C ARG A 888 7.58 19.18 48.55
N ARG A 889 8.07 19.84 49.59
CA ARG A 889 7.25 20.12 50.78
C ARG A 889 6.59 21.46 50.51
N ASP A 890 5.32 21.42 50.18
CA ASP A 890 4.27 22.31 50.70
C ASP A 890 2.96 22.00 49.97
N ALA A 891 1.93 21.79 50.77
CA ALA A 891 0.67 21.16 50.42
C ALA A 891 -0.33 22.12 49.77
N GLY A 892 -1.17 21.59 48.86
CA GLY A 892 -2.45 22.17 48.47
C GLY A 892 -2.80 21.89 47.02
N GLU A 893 -3.86 21.09 46.80
CA GLU A 893 -4.47 20.68 45.53
C GLU A 893 -3.78 19.53 44.77
N LEU A 894 -4.32 18.34 45.01
CA LEU A 894 -4.09 17.13 44.23
C LEU A 894 -5.02 17.15 43.01
N ASP A 895 -4.45 17.03 41.82
CA ASP A 895 -5.17 16.67 40.60
C ASP A 895 -5.61 15.18 40.68
N PRO A 896 -6.92 14.87 40.64
CA PRO A 896 -7.41 13.50 40.66
C PRO A 896 -6.96 12.65 39.46
N ALA A 897 -6.61 13.27 38.33
CA ALA A 897 -6.23 12.57 37.10
C ALA A 897 -4.84 11.94 37.18
N GLY A 898 -3.88 12.59 37.85
CA GLY A 898 -2.54 12.03 38.04
C GLY A 898 -2.49 10.81 38.97
N LEU A 899 -3.42 10.71 39.92
CA LEU A 899 -3.47 9.60 40.89
C LEU A 899 -4.10 8.32 40.31
N ALA A 900 -4.96 8.45 39.31
CA ALA A 900 -5.58 7.32 38.62
C ALA A 900 -4.56 6.54 37.76
N VAL A 901 -3.62 7.26 37.12
CA VAL A 901 -2.54 6.68 36.32
C VAL A 901 -1.56 5.89 37.20
N ASP A 902 -1.21 6.41 38.38
CA ASP A 902 -0.32 5.71 39.32
C ASP A 902 -0.97 4.46 39.96
N LEU A 903 -2.30 4.45 40.15
CA LEU A 903 -3.04 3.28 40.69
C LEU A 903 -3.26 2.19 39.64
N LEU A 904 -3.45 2.53 38.37
CA LEU A 904 -3.57 1.56 37.26
C LEU A 904 -2.24 0.85 36.94
N LEU A 905 -1.11 1.46 37.28
CA LEU A 905 0.23 0.91 37.04
C LEU A 905 0.81 0.12 38.23
N ALA A 906 0.11 0.10 39.37
CA ALA A 906 0.60 -0.51 40.62
C ALA A 906 0.16 -1.96 40.85
N ASP A 907 -0.79 -2.52 40.08
CA ASP A 907 -1.14 -3.94 40.14
C ASP A 907 -0.36 -4.73 39.07
N ARG A 908 0.86 -5.14 39.44
CA ARG A 908 1.60 -6.27 38.88
C ARG A 908 1.93 -7.27 39.97
#